data_AF-A0A6M6E683-F1
#
_entry.id   AF-A0A6M6E683-F1
#
_cell.length_a   1.000
_cell.length_b   1.000
_cell.length_c   1.000
_cell.angle_alpha   90.00
_cell.angle_beta   90.00
_cell.angle_gamma   90.00
#
_symmetry.space_group_name_H-M   'P 1'
#
loop_
_entity.id
_entity.type
_entity.pdbx_description
1 polymer ?
#
loop_
_entity_poly.entity_id
_entity_poly.type
_entity_poly.pdbx_seq_one_letter_code
_entity_poly.pdbx_strand_id
1 'polypeptide(L)'
;MSENRNVFKILLEGANKKRAQSATSDKLNSILNNVETRDYENRSTGHSSDDSFSDFSDFSVGEERDKVDYLSDVDKLSLKELDKKSTKEQLKILKIEYNRLYDKLSFMNESVSNNERLISDLQMERRADEEEVRQMKNLVRKIVHLFPGQGDLKAIVDRGLWKVDDVFEDIEELVVNLLTRLKETDEIIEQEIGKVRDENSALKEKLLQYKAYFKKITELEEMIIQQQNSAAQAHNPQSTPLNTPTPSEITTTVDESDEVFNEHDDETESNSLSSTEDFSEIEQVKANEEAQENTAEHSPHFSDFFNEFTASFNKMKEDEKKEVTKQTEDAEETPKPVAQPIKKENDLKPNFIEKQPSTTPPVQTPENKQIPQETKSGTKHPLSPDYVETEKEEVDDLFDDSIDAYLQNLSVQQEYLMTVIGKTGISRNSDLKEYLREDSLGQQYYFVGKKYNSNALNRDIAELRDKSILSDEQVSYGGKGGGTFNVYELSKTGKSCFKKVTNDNPVVPEKKRIVGHHASLEHGYLIKDSAKIFREMGYKVYTDLEDVSIKIDPKHRKVFDFIVEDDEGKLMHIEVERGTHTQDGFSDAMDKIYEITKDFYFICPNEQVKNKNTKKKFFTWVTKTLGGIQNADVTLNMTTIEQLRKKPKNLWEVTDLRNVK
;
A
#
# COMPACT_ATOMS: atom_id res chain seq x y z
N MET A 1 -62.59 16.56 26.33
CA MET A 1 -61.35 17.00 25.66
C MET A 1 -60.37 15.85 25.87
N SER A 2 -60.22 14.94 24.91
CA SER A 2 -59.59 15.09 23.59
C SER A 2 -58.30 14.28 23.61
N GLU A 3 -58.47 12.96 23.63
CA GLU A 3 -57.43 12.04 23.21
C GLU A 3 -57.03 12.40 21.78
N ASN A 4 -55.83 12.92 21.60
CA ASN A 4 -55.14 12.93 20.31
C ASN A 4 -53.78 12.27 20.53
N ARG A 5 -53.82 10.97 20.88
CA ARG A 5 -52.65 10.10 20.73
C ARG A 5 -52.17 10.26 19.29
N ASN A 6 -50.91 10.65 19.11
CA ASN A 6 -50.41 11.12 17.83
C ASN A 6 -50.36 9.96 16.82
N VAL A 7 -51.45 9.79 16.06
CA VAL A 7 -51.63 8.71 15.08
C VAL A 7 -50.51 8.74 14.03
N PHE A 8 -50.00 9.94 13.70
CA PHE A 8 -48.84 10.11 12.82
C PHE A 8 -47.57 9.49 13.40
N LYS A 9 -47.32 9.57 14.71
CA LYS A 9 -46.14 8.93 15.33
C LYS A 9 -46.26 7.40 15.30
N ILE A 10 -47.43 6.86 15.61
CA ILE A 10 -47.69 5.41 15.56
C ILE A 10 -47.63 4.89 14.11
N LEU A 11 -48.09 5.68 13.13
CA LEU A 11 -47.93 5.37 11.71
C LEU A 11 -46.48 5.45 11.23
N LEU A 12 -45.68 6.43 11.68
CA LEU A 12 -44.24 6.49 11.35
C LEU A 12 -43.46 5.35 12.01
N GLU A 13 -43.70 5.05 13.28
CA GLU A 13 -43.05 3.93 13.96
C GLU A 13 -43.48 2.58 13.33
N GLY A 14 -44.76 2.44 12.96
CA GLY A 14 -45.26 1.30 12.20
C GLY A 14 -44.66 1.18 10.79
N ALA A 15 -44.50 2.29 10.07
CA ALA A 15 -43.90 2.33 8.74
C ALA A 15 -42.40 2.07 8.77
N ASN A 16 -41.68 2.63 9.75
CA ASN A 16 -40.25 2.40 9.94
C ASN A 16 -39.96 0.99 10.43
N LYS A 17 -40.78 0.44 11.34
CA LYS A 17 -40.63 -0.96 11.78
C LYS A 17 -40.96 -1.94 10.66
N LYS A 18 -41.97 -1.65 9.82
CA LYS A 18 -42.22 -2.41 8.59
C LYS A 18 -41.11 -2.26 7.55
N ARG A 19 -40.52 -1.07 7.36
CA ARG A 19 -39.36 -0.89 6.48
C ARG A 19 -38.10 -1.57 6.99
N ALA A 20 -37.87 -1.60 8.31
CA ALA A 20 -36.74 -2.33 8.89
C ALA A 20 -36.93 -3.85 8.75
N GLN A 21 -38.15 -4.35 9.00
CA GLN A 21 -38.47 -5.77 8.83
C GLN A 21 -38.55 -6.21 7.36
N SER A 22 -38.97 -5.34 6.43
CA SER A 22 -38.82 -5.59 5.00
C SER A 22 -37.35 -5.52 4.59
N ALA A 23 -36.59 -4.49 4.94
CA ALA A 23 -35.17 -4.41 4.57
C ALA A 23 -34.33 -5.61 5.08
N THR A 24 -34.69 -6.24 6.20
CA THR A 24 -34.08 -7.50 6.64
C THR A 24 -34.71 -8.76 6.04
N SER A 25 -36.04 -8.84 5.86
CA SER A 25 -36.67 -9.98 5.17
C SER A 25 -36.32 -10.02 3.69
N ASP A 26 -36.12 -8.87 3.07
CA ASP A 26 -35.85 -8.69 1.64
C ASP A 26 -34.36 -8.87 1.35
N LYS A 27 -33.46 -8.54 2.30
CA LYS A 27 -32.06 -9.01 2.26
C LYS A 27 -31.95 -10.51 2.52
N LEU A 28 -32.66 -11.07 3.51
CA LEU A 28 -32.67 -12.53 3.71
C LEU A 28 -33.29 -13.25 2.51
N ASN A 29 -34.35 -12.71 1.91
CA ASN A 29 -34.96 -13.24 0.70
C ASN A 29 -34.12 -12.98 -0.56
N SER A 30 -33.25 -11.97 -0.63
CA SER A 30 -32.31 -11.81 -1.76
C SER A 30 -31.04 -12.66 -1.59
N ILE A 31 -30.73 -13.10 -0.36
CA ILE A 31 -29.68 -14.08 -0.08
C ILE A 31 -30.21 -15.51 -0.32
N LEU A 32 -31.45 -15.80 0.10
CA LEU A 32 -32.10 -17.11 -0.07
C LEU A 32 -32.80 -17.30 -1.42
N ASN A 33 -33.14 -16.23 -2.13
CA ASN A 33 -33.52 -16.23 -3.54
C ASN A 33 -32.53 -15.35 -4.31
N ASN A 34 -31.22 -15.57 -4.12
CA ASN A 34 -30.26 -14.98 -5.05
C ASN A 34 -30.58 -15.49 -6.46
N VAL A 35 -30.67 -14.59 -7.42
CA VAL A 35 -31.07 -14.93 -8.80
C VAL A 35 -30.03 -15.87 -9.42
N GLU A 36 -28.76 -15.64 -9.10
CA GLU A 36 -27.62 -16.43 -9.59
C GLU A 36 -27.66 -17.90 -9.14
N THR A 37 -28.03 -18.20 -7.89
CA THR A 37 -28.22 -19.60 -7.45
C THR A 37 -29.46 -20.21 -8.08
N ARG A 38 -30.53 -19.44 -8.32
CA ARG A 38 -31.71 -19.95 -9.03
C ARG A 38 -31.43 -20.25 -10.50
N ASP A 39 -30.59 -19.45 -11.17
CA ASP A 39 -30.15 -19.71 -12.53
C ASP A 39 -29.15 -20.88 -12.62
N TYR A 40 -28.42 -21.18 -11.53
CA TYR A 40 -27.65 -22.42 -11.38
C TYR A 40 -28.54 -23.66 -11.15
N GLU A 41 -29.53 -23.58 -10.26
CA GLU A 41 -30.47 -24.69 -10.00
C GLU A 41 -31.35 -24.99 -11.22
N ASN A 42 -31.88 -23.96 -11.89
CA ASN A 42 -32.65 -24.12 -13.13
C ASN A 42 -31.80 -24.73 -14.27
N ARG A 43 -30.46 -24.61 -14.23
CA ARG A 43 -29.54 -25.27 -15.17
C ARG A 43 -29.18 -26.70 -14.76
N SER A 44 -29.29 -27.07 -13.48
CA SER A 44 -28.98 -28.43 -13.00
C SER A 44 -30.21 -29.35 -12.95
N THR A 45 -31.41 -28.82 -12.66
CA THR A 45 -32.65 -29.59 -12.68
C THR A 45 -33.22 -29.67 -14.10
N GLY A 46 -32.71 -30.61 -14.89
CA GLY A 46 -33.03 -30.75 -16.32
C GLY A 46 -34.53 -30.84 -16.65
N HIS A 47 -35.11 -29.71 -17.07
CA HIS A 47 -36.38 -29.63 -17.79
C HIS A 47 -36.16 -28.88 -19.09
N SER A 48 -36.34 -29.59 -20.20
CA SER A 48 -36.06 -29.10 -21.54
C SER A 48 -37.00 -27.96 -21.94
N SER A 49 -36.42 -26.79 -22.21
CA SER A 49 -36.93 -25.85 -23.21
C SER A 49 -35.88 -25.75 -24.32
N ASP A 50 -36.35 -25.77 -25.56
CA ASP A 50 -35.59 -26.25 -26.73
C ASP A 50 -34.86 -25.12 -27.48
N ASP A 51 -34.14 -24.27 -26.73
CA ASP A 51 -33.33 -23.17 -27.27
C ASP A 51 -31.84 -23.51 -27.22
N SER A 52 -31.25 -23.75 -28.39
CA SER A 52 -29.85 -24.15 -28.55
C SER A 52 -28.88 -23.08 -28.06
N PHE A 53 -27.96 -23.47 -27.17
CA PHE A 53 -26.79 -22.68 -26.78
C PHE A 53 -25.46 -23.46 -26.91
N SER A 54 -25.47 -24.58 -27.64
CA SER A 54 -24.28 -25.42 -27.88
C SER A 54 -23.36 -24.91 -29.00
N ASP A 55 -23.78 -23.93 -29.80
CA ASP A 55 -23.02 -23.44 -30.96
C ASP A 55 -21.78 -22.60 -30.60
N PHE A 56 -21.63 -22.15 -29.35
CA PHE A 56 -20.47 -21.34 -28.96
C PHE A 56 -19.19 -22.14 -28.67
N SER A 57 -19.27 -23.47 -28.55
CA SER A 57 -18.09 -24.33 -28.35
C SER A 57 -17.35 -24.70 -29.64
N ASP A 58 -17.91 -24.44 -30.82
CA ASP A 58 -17.27 -24.74 -32.12
C ASP A 58 -16.70 -23.48 -32.81
N PHE A 59 -16.25 -22.51 -32.02
CA PHE A 59 -15.38 -21.43 -32.49
C PHE A 59 -13.97 -21.94 -32.84
N SER A 60 -13.92 -22.86 -33.79
CA SER A 60 -12.68 -23.35 -34.38
C SER A 60 -11.93 -22.19 -35.02
N VAL A 61 -10.64 -22.04 -34.68
CA VAL A 61 -9.77 -20.99 -35.23
C VAL A 61 -9.36 -21.39 -36.65
N GLY A 62 -10.33 -21.34 -37.56
CA GLY A 62 -10.25 -21.94 -38.90
C GLY A 62 -11.49 -21.73 -39.77
N GLU A 63 -12.66 -21.39 -39.23
CA GLU A 63 -13.79 -21.00 -40.09
C GLU A 63 -13.48 -19.72 -40.87
N GLU A 64 -13.49 -19.81 -42.21
CA GLU A 64 -13.46 -18.65 -43.09
C GLU A 64 -14.78 -17.89 -42.97
N ARG A 65 -14.88 -16.98 -41.99
CA ARG A 65 -15.96 -15.97 -41.95
C ARG A 65 -16.10 -15.34 -43.34
N ASP A 66 -17.33 -15.29 -43.83
CA ASP A 66 -17.65 -14.72 -45.14
C ASP A 66 -16.92 -13.39 -45.33
N LYS A 67 -16.14 -13.29 -46.42
CA LYS A 67 -15.27 -12.15 -46.69
C LYS A 67 -16.14 -10.95 -47.08
N VAL A 68 -16.57 -10.21 -46.06
CA VAL A 68 -17.34 -8.97 -46.18
C VAL A 68 -16.59 -8.03 -47.11
N ASP A 69 -17.09 -7.85 -48.33
CA ASP A 69 -16.53 -6.90 -49.27
C ASP A 69 -16.88 -5.48 -48.81
N TYR A 70 -16.02 -4.90 -47.97
CA TYR A 70 -16.17 -3.53 -47.47
C TYR A 70 -16.20 -2.47 -48.58
N LEU A 71 -15.93 -2.83 -49.84
CA LEU A 71 -16.01 -1.97 -51.02
C LEU A 71 -17.28 -2.22 -51.87
N SER A 72 -18.21 -3.09 -51.45
CA SER A 72 -19.48 -3.36 -52.15
C SER A 72 -20.28 -2.11 -52.49
N ASP A 73 -20.25 -1.14 -51.57
CA ASP A 73 -21.05 0.10 -51.61
C ASP A 73 -20.31 1.24 -52.33
N VAL A 74 -19.08 1.01 -52.79
CA VAL A 74 -18.21 2.03 -53.41
C VAL A 74 -18.33 1.92 -54.93
N ASP A 75 -19.20 2.76 -55.51
CA ASP A 75 -19.40 2.86 -56.96
C ASP A 75 -18.06 3.00 -57.71
N LYS A 76 -17.73 2.03 -58.55
CA LYS A 76 -16.48 2.02 -59.34
C LYS A 76 -16.53 3.09 -60.44
N LEU A 77 -16.11 4.29 -60.09
CA LEU A 77 -16.23 5.49 -60.92
C LEU A 77 -15.48 5.36 -62.26
N SER A 78 -16.25 5.13 -63.32
CA SER A 78 -15.75 4.96 -64.69
C SER A 78 -15.15 6.27 -65.21
N LEU A 79 -13.81 6.33 -65.33
CA LEU A 79 -13.09 7.48 -65.88
C LEU A 79 -13.65 7.90 -67.26
N LYS A 80 -13.97 6.92 -68.12
CA LYS A 80 -14.59 7.11 -69.46
C LYS A 80 -16.01 7.68 -69.44
N GLU A 81 -16.64 7.80 -68.27
CA GLU A 81 -17.93 8.47 -68.07
C GLU A 81 -17.78 9.80 -67.32
N LEU A 82 -16.73 9.93 -66.50
CA LEU A 82 -16.29 11.18 -65.92
C LEU A 82 -15.82 12.16 -67.02
N ASP A 83 -14.98 11.68 -67.95
CA ASP A 83 -14.45 12.43 -69.11
C ASP A 83 -15.53 13.00 -70.05
N LYS A 84 -16.75 12.45 -70.02
CA LYS A 84 -17.89 12.90 -70.83
C LYS A 84 -18.70 14.05 -70.18
N LYS A 85 -18.43 14.38 -68.91
CA LYS A 85 -19.14 15.41 -68.14
C LYS A 85 -18.34 16.72 -68.15
N SER A 86 -18.97 17.85 -67.82
CA SER A 86 -18.23 19.10 -67.69
C SER A 86 -17.27 19.06 -66.50
N THR A 87 -16.14 19.78 -66.56
CA THR A 87 -15.12 19.81 -65.48
C THR A 87 -15.69 20.21 -64.11
N LYS A 88 -16.74 21.04 -64.08
CA LYS A 88 -17.47 21.42 -62.86
C LYS A 88 -18.27 20.26 -62.26
N GLU A 89 -18.83 19.38 -63.09
CA GLU A 89 -19.53 18.17 -62.66
C GLU A 89 -18.55 17.06 -62.26
N GLN A 90 -17.45 16.90 -63.01
CA GLN A 90 -16.35 16.00 -62.66
C GLN A 90 -15.83 16.29 -61.24
N LEU A 91 -15.50 17.57 -60.96
CA LEU A 91 -15.03 18.01 -59.65
C LEU A 91 -16.09 17.85 -58.55
N LYS A 92 -17.39 17.99 -58.88
CA LYS A 92 -18.47 17.75 -57.91
C LYS A 92 -18.58 16.26 -57.55
N ILE A 93 -18.51 15.37 -58.55
CA ILE A 93 -18.59 13.91 -58.34
C ILE A 93 -17.37 13.43 -57.56
N LEU A 94 -16.16 13.82 -57.98
CA LEU A 94 -14.91 13.46 -57.29
C LEU A 94 -14.91 13.89 -55.81
N LYS A 95 -15.48 15.05 -55.47
CA LYS A 95 -15.62 15.50 -54.08
C LYS A 95 -16.65 14.69 -53.27
N ILE A 96 -17.72 14.20 -53.91
CA ILE A 96 -18.72 13.36 -53.24
C ILE A 96 -18.13 11.98 -52.95
N GLU A 97 -17.48 11.35 -53.92
CA GLU A 97 -16.87 10.03 -53.73
C GLU A 97 -15.63 10.07 -52.83
N TYR A 98 -14.84 11.15 -52.86
CA TYR A 98 -13.74 11.36 -51.90
C TYR A 98 -14.25 11.41 -50.45
N ASN A 99 -15.32 12.17 -50.19
CA ASN A 99 -15.92 12.24 -48.86
C ASN A 99 -16.49 10.88 -48.43
N ARG A 100 -17.23 10.19 -49.30
CA ARG A 100 -17.76 8.83 -49.03
C ARG A 100 -16.65 7.83 -48.68
N LEU A 101 -15.54 7.86 -49.41
CA LEU A 101 -14.37 7.00 -49.16
C LEU A 101 -13.70 7.36 -47.84
N TYR A 102 -13.56 8.67 -47.54
CA TYR A 102 -13.03 9.15 -46.26
C TYR A 102 -13.90 8.72 -45.07
N ASP A 103 -15.22 8.88 -45.17
CA ASP A 103 -16.17 8.48 -44.12
C ASP A 103 -16.12 6.97 -43.85
N LYS A 104 -16.07 6.14 -44.92
CA LYS A 104 -15.94 4.68 -44.82
C LYS A 104 -14.57 4.27 -44.23
N LEU A 105 -13.48 4.94 -44.62
CA LEU A 105 -12.14 4.70 -44.07
C LEU A 105 -12.05 5.09 -42.59
N SER A 106 -12.68 6.20 -42.20
CA SER A 106 -12.80 6.64 -40.80
C SER A 106 -13.57 5.61 -39.96
N PHE A 107 -14.69 5.10 -40.46
CA PHE A 107 -15.46 4.03 -39.81
C PHE A 107 -14.66 2.72 -39.69
N MET A 108 -13.92 2.33 -40.73
CA MET A 108 -13.03 1.16 -40.66
C MET A 108 -11.91 1.37 -39.62
N ASN A 109 -11.30 2.55 -39.56
CA ASN A 109 -10.27 2.88 -38.58
C ASN A 109 -10.82 2.86 -37.14
N GLU A 110 -12.03 3.36 -36.92
CA GLU A 110 -12.73 3.28 -35.63
C GLU A 110 -13.05 1.82 -35.25
N SER A 111 -13.53 1.00 -36.19
CA SER A 111 -13.78 -0.43 -35.98
C SER A 111 -12.50 -1.21 -35.64
N VAL A 112 -11.38 -0.94 -36.35
CA VAL A 112 -10.06 -1.51 -36.01
C VAL A 112 -9.61 -1.06 -34.63
N SER A 113 -9.69 0.23 -34.31
CA SER A 113 -9.31 0.77 -32.99
C SER A 113 -10.10 0.14 -31.84
N ASN A 114 -11.39 -0.15 -32.05
CA ASN A 114 -12.23 -0.81 -31.06
C ASN A 114 -11.93 -2.31 -30.94
N ASN A 115 -11.58 -2.99 -32.03
CA ASN A 115 -11.11 -4.38 -31.99
C ASN A 115 -9.75 -4.50 -31.30
N GLU A 116 -8.82 -3.56 -31.53
CA GLU A 116 -7.52 -3.52 -30.83
C GLU A 116 -7.67 -3.31 -29.32
N ARG A 117 -8.61 -2.46 -28.90
CA ARG A 117 -8.99 -2.31 -27.48
C ARG A 117 -9.52 -3.63 -26.92
N LEU A 118 -10.52 -4.24 -27.56
CA LEU A 118 -11.10 -5.51 -27.11
C LEU A 118 -10.05 -6.63 -27.02
N ILE A 119 -9.10 -6.70 -27.97
CA ILE A 119 -7.97 -7.64 -27.92
C ILE A 119 -7.02 -7.32 -26.76
N SER A 120 -6.78 -6.04 -26.44
CA SER A 120 -5.99 -5.64 -25.28
C SER A 120 -6.69 -5.99 -23.96
N ASP A 121 -8.00 -5.79 -23.87
CA ASP A 121 -8.79 -6.07 -22.67
C ASP A 121 -8.86 -7.58 -22.39
N LEU A 122 -9.15 -8.40 -23.41
CA LEU A 122 -9.08 -9.87 -23.34
C LEU A 122 -7.66 -10.38 -23.00
N GLN A 123 -6.61 -9.66 -23.40
CA GLN A 123 -5.23 -9.97 -23.00
C GLN A 123 -4.89 -9.56 -21.56
N MET A 124 -5.63 -8.63 -20.95
CA MET A 124 -5.49 -8.29 -19.54
C MET A 124 -6.27 -9.25 -18.66
N GLU A 125 -7.52 -9.56 -19.03
CA GLU A 125 -8.39 -10.57 -18.41
C GLU A 125 -7.68 -11.93 -18.33
N ARG A 126 -7.23 -12.46 -19.47
CA ARG A 126 -6.45 -13.72 -19.51
C ARG A 126 -5.19 -13.70 -18.62
N ARG A 127 -4.54 -12.54 -18.41
CA ARG A 127 -3.37 -12.45 -17.52
C ARG A 127 -3.74 -12.44 -16.04
N ALA A 128 -4.94 -11.99 -15.70
CA ALA A 128 -5.50 -12.16 -14.36
C ALA A 128 -5.79 -13.66 -14.12
N ASP A 129 -6.50 -14.32 -15.05
CA ASP A 129 -6.79 -15.76 -14.96
C ASP A 129 -5.52 -16.61 -14.83
N GLU A 130 -4.49 -16.33 -15.65
CA GLU A 130 -3.19 -17.03 -15.59
C GLU A 130 -2.44 -16.80 -14.26
N GLU A 131 -2.73 -15.71 -13.54
CA GLU A 131 -2.19 -15.42 -12.21
C GLU A 131 -3.05 -16.04 -11.08
N GLU A 132 -4.38 -16.02 -11.17
CA GLU A 132 -5.26 -16.73 -10.23
C GLU A 132 -5.01 -18.24 -10.27
N VAL A 133 -4.90 -18.83 -11.46
CA VAL A 133 -4.52 -20.24 -11.63
C VAL A 133 -3.12 -20.50 -11.06
N ARG A 134 -2.17 -19.56 -11.18
CA ARG A 134 -0.84 -19.67 -10.56
C ARG A 134 -0.91 -19.64 -9.03
N GLN A 135 -1.74 -18.77 -8.46
CA GLN A 135 -1.95 -18.68 -7.02
C GLN A 135 -2.64 -19.93 -6.46
N MET A 136 -3.70 -20.41 -7.12
CA MET A 136 -4.39 -21.65 -6.77
C MET A 136 -3.44 -22.86 -6.87
N LYS A 137 -2.61 -22.95 -7.92
CA LYS A 137 -1.56 -23.99 -8.01
C LYS A 137 -0.53 -23.92 -6.88
N ASN A 138 -0.19 -22.73 -6.42
CA ASN A 138 0.73 -22.55 -5.28
C ASN A 138 0.06 -22.86 -3.93
N LEU A 139 -1.24 -22.59 -3.78
CA LEU A 139 -2.03 -22.98 -2.61
C LEU A 139 -2.12 -24.51 -2.50
N VAL A 140 -2.50 -25.19 -3.58
CA VAL A 140 -2.51 -26.66 -3.68
C VAL A 140 -1.14 -27.26 -3.36
N ARG A 141 -0.04 -26.70 -3.88
CA ARG A 141 1.31 -27.18 -3.51
C ARG A 141 1.58 -27.07 -2.02
N LYS A 142 1.18 -25.97 -1.36
CA LYS A 142 1.31 -25.81 0.10
C LYS A 142 0.47 -26.85 0.84
N ILE A 143 -0.80 -27.04 0.44
CA ILE A 143 -1.71 -28.04 1.01
C ILE A 143 -1.07 -29.43 0.95
N VAL A 144 -0.69 -29.91 -0.23
CA VAL A 144 -0.05 -31.23 -0.41
C VAL A 144 1.30 -31.33 0.34
N HIS A 145 2.04 -30.24 0.51
CA HIS A 145 3.28 -30.23 1.29
C HIS A 145 3.11 -30.30 2.81
N LEU A 146 1.95 -29.95 3.36
CA LEU A 146 1.68 -30.05 4.79
C LEU A 146 1.43 -31.49 5.26
N PHE A 147 1.15 -32.43 4.33
CA PHE A 147 0.71 -33.77 4.66
C PHE A 147 1.80 -34.84 4.42
N PRO A 148 2.25 -35.55 5.46
CA PRO A 148 3.22 -36.64 5.31
C PRO A 148 2.58 -37.86 4.61
N GLY A 149 3.39 -38.57 3.82
CA GLY A 149 3.00 -39.83 3.15
C GLY A 149 2.52 -39.69 1.71
N GLN A 150 2.14 -38.49 1.26
CA GLN A 150 1.56 -38.25 -0.08
C GLN A 150 2.61 -38.15 -1.20
N GLY A 151 3.39 -39.22 -1.39
CA GLY A 151 4.53 -39.25 -2.31
C GLY A 151 4.15 -38.99 -3.78
N ASP A 152 3.12 -39.68 -4.28
CA ASP A 152 2.73 -39.61 -5.70
C ASP A 152 2.00 -38.31 -6.04
N LEU A 153 1.02 -37.89 -5.22
CA LEU A 153 0.33 -36.59 -5.37
C LEU A 153 1.32 -35.42 -5.32
N LYS A 154 2.30 -35.46 -4.41
CA LYS A 154 3.40 -34.48 -4.38
C LYS A 154 4.23 -34.52 -5.66
N ALA A 155 4.60 -35.71 -6.15
CA ALA A 155 5.35 -35.85 -7.39
C ALA A 155 4.58 -35.36 -8.63
N ILE A 156 3.25 -35.41 -8.64
CA ILE A 156 2.39 -34.79 -9.67
C ILE A 156 2.44 -33.26 -9.53
N VAL A 157 2.17 -32.73 -8.34
CA VAL A 157 2.05 -31.28 -8.08
C VAL A 157 3.38 -30.52 -8.30
N ASP A 158 4.51 -31.17 -8.00
CA ASP A 158 5.85 -30.59 -8.22
C ASP A 158 6.35 -30.66 -9.67
N ARG A 159 5.76 -31.51 -10.53
CA ARG A 159 6.01 -31.48 -11.99
C ARG A 159 5.39 -30.27 -12.69
N GLY A 160 4.44 -29.58 -12.06
CA GLY A 160 3.80 -28.33 -12.55
C GLY A 160 2.83 -28.48 -13.75
N LEU A 161 2.96 -29.56 -14.53
CA LEU A 161 2.16 -29.91 -15.71
C LEU A 161 0.90 -30.71 -15.35
N TRP A 162 0.03 -30.10 -14.54
CA TRP A 162 -1.26 -30.63 -14.07
C TRP A 162 -2.33 -29.53 -14.12
N LYS A 163 -3.61 -29.87 -14.26
CA LYS A 163 -4.77 -28.97 -14.02
C LYS A 163 -5.29 -29.17 -12.60
N VAL A 164 -5.99 -28.17 -12.05
CA VAL A 164 -6.55 -28.27 -10.69
C VAL A 164 -7.50 -29.47 -10.58
N ASP A 165 -8.35 -29.66 -11.60
CA ASP A 165 -9.27 -30.79 -11.75
C ASP A 165 -8.56 -32.15 -11.65
N ASP A 166 -7.36 -32.29 -12.24
CA ASP A 166 -6.58 -33.54 -12.27
C ASP A 166 -6.10 -34.02 -10.88
N VAL A 167 -6.19 -33.18 -9.85
CA VAL A 167 -5.75 -33.46 -8.47
C VAL A 167 -6.78 -33.07 -7.41
N PHE A 168 -7.96 -32.59 -7.80
CA PHE A 168 -8.95 -32.08 -6.84
C PHE A 168 -9.53 -33.21 -6.00
N GLU A 169 -9.89 -34.34 -6.62
CA GLU A 169 -10.44 -35.52 -5.94
C GLU A 169 -9.46 -36.09 -4.90
N ASP A 170 -8.17 -36.24 -5.26
CA ASP A 170 -7.10 -36.69 -4.36
C ASP A 170 -6.95 -35.77 -3.12
N ILE A 171 -7.12 -34.45 -3.31
CA ILE A 171 -7.00 -33.45 -2.24
C ILE A 171 -8.27 -33.43 -1.37
N GLU A 172 -9.46 -33.60 -1.96
CA GLU A 172 -10.71 -33.70 -1.23
C GLU A 172 -10.72 -34.96 -0.34
N GLU A 173 -10.33 -36.13 -0.86
CA GLU A 173 -10.23 -37.35 -0.08
C GLU A 173 -9.23 -37.19 1.09
N LEU A 174 -8.09 -36.54 0.84
CA LEU A 174 -7.10 -36.22 1.87
C LEU A 174 -7.71 -35.35 2.98
N VAL A 175 -8.40 -34.25 2.63
CA VAL A 175 -9.03 -33.35 3.60
C VAL A 175 -10.15 -34.03 4.39
N VAL A 176 -10.95 -34.88 3.75
CA VAL A 176 -12.00 -35.68 4.43
C VAL A 176 -11.38 -36.69 5.40
N ASN A 177 -10.31 -37.39 5.00
CA ASN A 177 -9.55 -38.28 5.87
C ASN A 177 -8.92 -37.54 7.07
N LEU A 178 -8.41 -36.32 6.86
CA LEU A 178 -7.89 -35.47 7.94
C LEU A 178 -8.98 -35.05 8.92
N LEU A 179 -10.12 -34.54 8.42
CA LEU A 179 -11.26 -34.13 9.25
C LEU A 179 -11.86 -35.29 10.05
N THR A 180 -11.77 -36.51 9.53
CA THR A 180 -12.18 -37.73 10.24
C THR A 180 -11.23 -38.03 11.40
N ARG A 181 -9.91 -38.05 11.15
CA ARG A 181 -8.89 -38.23 12.22
C ARG A 181 -8.89 -37.13 13.27
N LEU A 182 -9.21 -35.89 12.89
CA LEU A 182 -9.35 -34.79 13.84
C LEU A 182 -10.48 -35.09 14.83
N LYS A 183 -11.67 -35.46 14.33
CA LYS A 183 -12.82 -35.83 15.17
C LYS A 183 -12.54 -37.04 16.07
N GLU A 184 -11.86 -38.06 15.54
CA GLU A 184 -11.41 -39.21 16.35
C GLU A 184 -10.46 -38.77 17.48
N THR A 185 -9.58 -37.80 17.22
CA THR A 185 -8.65 -37.25 18.22
C THR A 185 -9.37 -36.37 19.24
N ASP A 186 -10.31 -35.51 18.80
CA ASP A 186 -11.13 -34.67 19.66
C ASP A 186 -12.00 -35.53 20.59
N GLU A 187 -12.61 -36.61 20.09
CA GLU A 187 -13.40 -37.55 20.91
C GLU A 187 -12.52 -38.25 21.97
N ILE A 188 -11.28 -38.63 21.64
CA ILE A 188 -10.31 -39.16 22.61
C ILE A 188 -9.95 -38.11 23.67
N ILE A 189 -9.77 -36.85 23.27
CA ILE A 189 -9.47 -35.73 24.19
C ILE A 189 -10.66 -35.45 25.13
N GLU A 190 -11.89 -35.41 24.61
CA GLU A 190 -13.10 -35.27 25.44
C GLU A 190 -13.25 -36.41 26.45
N GLN A 191 -12.98 -37.66 26.02
CA GLN A 191 -13.00 -38.82 26.92
C GLN A 191 -11.93 -38.72 28.04
N GLU A 192 -10.73 -38.22 27.74
CA GLU A 192 -9.67 -38.05 28.75
C GLU A 192 -9.96 -36.88 29.71
N ILE A 193 -10.47 -35.76 29.19
CA ILE A 193 -10.96 -34.63 30.01
C ILE A 193 -12.09 -35.10 30.94
N GLY A 194 -12.97 -36.01 30.47
CA GLY A 194 -13.99 -36.67 31.29
C GLY A 194 -13.40 -37.40 32.49
N LYS A 195 -12.41 -38.28 32.27
CA LYS A 195 -11.72 -39.03 33.35
C LYS A 195 -11.08 -38.07 34.36
N VAL A 196 -10.30 -37.09 33.88
CA VAL A 196 -9.60 -36.11 34.73
C VAL A 196 -10.59 -35.27 35.54
N ARG A 197 -11.78 -34.97 35.00
CA ARG A 197 -12.86 -34.28 35.71
C ARG A 197 -13.48 -35.13 36.82
N ASP A 198 -13.70 -36.42 36.58
CA ASP A 198 -14.24 -37.35 37.57
C ASP A 198 -13.23 -37.63 38.69
N GLU A 199 -11.95 -37.80 38.36
CA GLU A 199 -10.86 -37.92 39.34
C GLU A 199 -10.73 -36.67 40.21
N ASN A 200 -10.75 -35.48 39.61
CA ASN A 200 -10.78 -34.22 40.36
C ASN A 200 -12.00 -34.08 41.27
N SER A 201 -13.15 -34.61 40.85
CA SER A 201 -14.38 -34.60 41.66
C SER A 201 -14.24 -35.53 42.88
N ALA A 202 -13.69 -36.74 42.69
CA ALA A 202 -13.39 -37.67 43.78
C ALA A 202 -12.30 -37.16 44.73
N LEU A 203 -11.30 -36.42 44.23
CA LEU A 203 -10.29 -35.77 45.07
C LEU A 203 -10.89 -34.62 45.90
N LYS A 204 -11.77 -33.80 45.31
CA LYS A 204 -12.50 -32.74 46.03
C LYS A 204 -13.40 -33.31 47.13
N GLU A 205 -14.06 -34.45 46.90
CA GLU A 205 -14.84 -35.12 47.94
C GLU A 205 -13.95 -35.60 49.10
N LYS A 206 -12.83 -36.27 48.81
CA LYS A 206 -11.86 -36.69 49.84
C LYS A 206 -11.33 -35.50 50.64
N LEU A 207 -11.01 -34.39 49.98
CA LEU A 207 -10.55 -33.16 50.63
C LEU A 207 -11.63 -32.56 51.55
N LEU A 208 -12.91 -32.61 51.16
CA LEU A 208 -14.03 -32.23 52.02
C LEU A 208 -14.16 -33.15 53.25
N GLN A 209 -14.00 -34.47 53.07
CA GLN A 209 -13.98 -35.43 54.16
C GLN A 209 -12.81 -35.15 55.13
N TYR A 210 -11.60 -34.85 54.63
CA TYR A 210 -10.45 -34.48 55.47
C TYR A 210 -10.68 -33.15 56.22
N LYS A 211 -11.28 -32.13 55.60
CA LYS A 211 -11.67 -30.89 56.29
C LYS A 211 -12.67 -31.17 57.43
N ALA A 212 -13.62 -32.09 57.25
CA ALA A 212 -14.54 -32.51 58.30
C ALA A 212 -13.86 -33.27 59.45
N TYR A 213 -12.90 -34.16 59.15
CA TYR A 213 -12.09 -34.82 60.17
C TYR A 213 -11.22 -33.83 60.96
N PHE A 214 -10.58 -32.88 60.27
CA PHE A 214 -9.74 -31.85 60.90
C PHE A 214 -10.56 -31.00 61.90
N LYS A 215 -11.72 -30.48 61.48
CA LYS A 215 -12.62 -29.74 62.37
C LYS A 215 -12.99 -30.54 63.64
N LYS A 216 -13.27 -31.84 63.49
CA LYS A 216 -13.59 -32.72 64.62
C LYS A 216 -12.40 -32.95 65.56
N ILE A 217 -11.16 -32.88 65.06
CA ILE A 217 -9.95 -32.91 65.89
C ILE A 217 -9.85 -31.61 66.69
N THR A 218 -10.03 -30.44 66.06
CA THR A 218 -10.03 -29.14 66.74
C THR A 218 -11.11 -29.05 67.84
N GLU A 219 -12.32 -29.53 67.57
CA GLU A 219 -13.41 -29.61 68.57
C GLU A 219 -13.02 -30.47 69.79
N LEU A 220 -12.25 -31.56 69.59
CA LEU A 220 -11.74 -32.39 70.68
C LEU A 220 -10.57 -31.74 71.44
N GLU A 221 -9.69 -31.02 70.75
CA GLU A 221 -8.60 -30.25 71.36
C GLU A 221 -9.14 -29.13 72.27
N GLU A 222 -10.15 -28.38 71.81
CA GLU A 222 -10.84 -27.38 72.62
C GLU A 222 -11.47 -27.99 73.89
N MET A 223 -12.14 -29.14 73.76
CA MET A 223 -12.70 -29.85 74.93
C MET A 223 -11.63 -30.28 75.95
N ILE A 224 -10.47 -30.74 75.48
CA ILE A 224 -9.34 -31.12 76.34
C ILE A 224 -8.77 -29.89 77.07
N ILE A 225 -8.59 -28.77 76.36
CA ILE A 225 -8.12 -27.51 76.93
C ILE A 225 -9.10 -26.97 77.98
N GLN A 226 -10.41 -27.03 77.72
CA GLN A 226 -11.44 -26.65 78.70
C GLN A 226 -11.40 -27.52 79.97
N GLN A 227 -11.20 -28.84 79.84
CA GLN A 227 -11.05 -29.73 81.01
C GLN A 227 -9.79 -29.41 81.82
N GLN A 228 -8.65 -29.16 81.16
CA GLN A 228 -7.40 -28.80 81.84
C GLN A 228 -7.52 -27.46 82.60
N ASN A 229 -8.10 -26.44 81.96
CA ASN A 229 -8.34 -25.15 82.60
C ASN A 229 -9.34 -25.25 83.78
N SER A 230 -10.35 -26.12 83.67
CA SER A 230 -11.31 -26.38 84.76
C SER A 230 -10.64 -27.07 85.97
N ALA A 231 -9.66 -27.94 85.74
CA ALA A 231 -8.89 -28.57 86.80
C ALA A 231 -7.91 -27.59 87.49
N ALA A 232 -7.34 -26.65 86.75
CA ALA A 232 -6.37 -25.69 87.27
C ALA A 232 -6.97 -24.69 88.29
N GLN A 233 -8.26 -24.35 88.18
CA GLN A 233 -8.90 -23.37 89.07
C GLN A 233 -9.26 -23.91 90.47
N ALA A 234 -9.04 -25.20 90.74
CA ALA A 234 -9.39 -25.82 92.03
C ALA A 234 -8.40 -25.53 93.19
N HIS A 235 -7.20 -24.98 92.91
CA HIS A 235 -6.17 -24.77 93.94
C HIS A 235 -5.34 -23.48 93.77
N ASN A 236 -5.77 -22.38 94.43
CA ASN A 236 -4.96 -21.75 95.49
C ASN A 236 -5.65 -20.56 96.19
N PRO A 237 -5.39 -20.31 97.50
CA PRO A 237 -5.82 -19.10 98.20
C PRO A 237 -4.72 -18.02 98.34
N GLN A 238 -5.15 -16.75 98.31
CA GLN A 238 -4.58 -15.52 98.87
C GLN A 238 -3.06 -15.40 99.21
N SER A 239 -2.39 -14.39 98.65
CA SER A 239 -1.68 -13.33 99.43
C SER A 239 -1.22 -12.15 98.56
N THR A 240 -0.88 -11.02 99.20
CA THR A 240 -0.52 -9.70 98.63
C THR A 240 0.53 -9.01 99.54
N PRO A 241 1.10 -7.83 99.22
CA PRO A 241 1.50 -7.21 97.93
C PRO A 241 3.00 -6.77 97.95
N LEU A 242 3.48 -5.96 96.98
CA LEU A 242 4.01 -4.57 97.17
C LEU A 242 4.96 -4.04 96.04
N ASN A 243 4.80 -2.75 95.72
CA ASN A 243 5.71 -1.79 95.04
C ASN A 243 6.12 -1.88 93.54
N THR A 244 5.61 -0.87 92.82
CA THR A 244 6.04 -0.21 91.57
C THR A 244 7.34 0.64 91.75
N PRO A 245 8.01 1.21 90.69
CA PRO A 245 7.45 2.26 89.80
C PRO A 245 7.80 2.23 88.29
N THR A 246 6.97 2.99 87.55
CA THR A 246 6.96 3.43 86.13
C THR A 246 7.78 4.73 85.91
N PRO A 247 7.78 5.45 84.74
CA PRO A 247 7.11 5.28 83.42
C PRO A 247 8.13 5.15 82.24
N SER A 248 7.86 5.16 80.92
CA SER A 248 6.88 5.83 79.99
C SER A 248 6.85 5.04 78.64
N GLU A 249 6.06 5.27 77.56
CA GLU A 249 4.88 6.09 77.15
C GLU A 249 4.21 5.39 75.92
N ILE A 250 2.90 5.49 75.59
CA ILE A 250 2.14 6.50 74.78
C ILE A 250 2.72 6.69 73.35
N THR A 251 2.01 6.59 72.20
CA THR A 251 0.62 6.98 71.78
C THR A 251 -0.21 5.92 71.02
N THR A 252 -1.53 6.15 70.90
CA THR A 252 -2.54 5.36 70.16
C THR A 252 -3.35 6.17 69.13
N THR A 253 -3.75 5.55 68.00
CA THR A 253 -5.00 5.75 67.19
C THR A 253 -5.13 4.50 66.27
N VAL A 254 -6.24 3.75 66.14
CA VAL A 254 -7.64 4.12 65.75
C VAL A 254 -7.68 4.55 64.27
N ASP A 255 -8.46 3.95 63.35
CA ASP A 255 -9.81 3.32 63.51
C ASP A 255 -10.09 2.07 62.61
N GLU A 256 -11.35 1.60 62.63
CA GLU A 256 -12.03 0.54 61.82
C GLU A 256 -11.79 0.61 60.27
N SER A 257 -12.01 -0.41 59.42
CA SER A 257 -13.07 -1.45 59.42
C SER A 257 -12.81 -2.71 58.55
N ASP A 258 -13.34 -3.85 58.99
CA ASP A 258 -13.97 -5.01 58.28
C ASP A 258 -13.58 -5.49 56.85
N GLU A 259 -13.43 -6.83 56.75
CA GLU A 259 -13.75 -7.81 55.66
C GLU A 259 -13.44 -7.46 54.17
N VAL A 260 -12.98 -8.38 53.30
CA VAL A 260 -13.29 -9.82 53.10
C VAL A 260 -12.05 -10.57 52.53
N PHE A 261 -12.07 -11.90 52.55
CA PHE A 261 -11.24 -12.84 51.77
C PHE A 261 -11.12 -12.45 50.26
N ASN A 262 -10.15 -12.92 49.46
CA ASN A 262 -9.66 -14.31 49.41
C ASN A 262 -8.31 -14.53 48.68
N GLU A 263 -7.71 -15.71 48.92
CA GLU A 263 -6.80 -16.53 48.08
C GLU A 263 -6.01 -15.87 46.90
N HIS A 264 -4.69 -15.88 47.03
CA HIS A 264 -3.78 -16.34 45.97
C HIS A 264 -2.58 -17.09 46.57
N ASP A 265 -2.28 -18.25 45.99
CA ASP A 265 -1.10 -19.06 46.33
C ASP A 265 0.15 -18.54 45.60
N ASP A 266 1.33 -18.77 46.17
CA ASP A 266 2.64 -18.48 45.55
C ASP A 266 3.60 -19.65 45.83
N GLU A 267 3.42 -20.77 45.12
CA GLU A 267 4.28 -21.96 45.24
C GLU A 267 5.58 -21.79 44.45
N THR A 268 6.64 -21.40 45.16
CA THR A 268 8.01 -21.47 44.65
C THR A 268 8.56 -22.89 44.72
N GLU A 269 8.53 -23.65 43.61
CA GLU A 269 9.34 -24.87 43.46
C GLU A 269 10.43 -24.69 42.39
N SER A 270 11.67 -24.75 42.83
CA SER A 270 12.84 -24.93 41.97
C SER A 270 13.24 -26.40 41.96
N ASN A 271 13.48 -26.99 40.78
CA ASN A 271 14.43 -28.10 40.73
C ASN A 271 15.18 -28.24 39.41
N SER A 272 16.40 -28.76 39.53
CA SER A 272 17.34 -28.99 38.43
C SER A 272 17.29 -30.43 37.93
N LEU A 273 17.52 -30.65 36.65
CA LEU A 273 18.06 -31.93 36.18
C LEU A 273 19.18 -31.70 35.14
N SER A 274 20.21 -32.53 35.19
CA SER A 274 21.39 -32.45 34.34
C SER A 274 21.65 -33.79 33.65
N SER A 275 22.02 -33.76 32.37
CA SER A 275 22.62 -34.91 31.68
C SER A 275 23.69 -34.44 30.68
N THR A 276 24.95 -34.55 31.10
CA THR A 276 26.12 -34.50 30.23
C THR A 276 26.35 -35.85 29.56
N GLU A 277 26.65 -35.87 28.27
CA GLU A 277 27.61 -36.83 27.68
C GLU A 277 28.45 -36.09 26.62
N ASP A 278 29.77 -36.32 26.66
CA ASP A 278 30.75 -35.84 25.68
C ASP A 278 30.85 -36.80 24.48
N PHE A 279 31.42 -36.35 23.35
CA PHE A 279 32.62 -37.01 22.78
C PHE A 279 33.28 -36.19 21.65
N SER A 280 34.62 -36.09 21.72
CA SER A 280 35.66 -35.82 20.69
C SER A 280 35.29 -35.09 19.37
N GLU A 281 35.92 -33.97 18.98
CA GLU A 281 37.36 -33.72 18.74
C GLU A 281 37.92 -34.34 17.44
N ILE A 282 38.58 -33.50 16.61
CA ILE A 282 39.39 -33.71 15.37
C ILE A 282 39.13 -32.51 14.42
N GLU A 283 40.08 -31.90 13.69
CA GLU A 283 41.52 -31.68 13.86
C GLU A 283 41.93 -30.47 12.96
N GLN A 284 43.13 -29.91 13.11
CA GLN A 284 43.62 -28.78 12.29
C GLN A 284 44.21 -29.20 10.93
N VAL A 285 43.96 -28.40 9.88
CA VAL A 285 44.87 -28.30 8.72
C VAL A 285 45.11 -26.82 8.39
N LYS A 286 46.33 -26.49 7.95
CA LYS A 286 46.78 -25.12 7.64
C LYS A 286 47.18 -24.97 6.15
N ALA A 287 47.29 -23.70 5.77
CA ALA A 287 48.23 -23.12 4.79
C ALA A 287 47.80 -23.01 3.31
N ASN A 288 48.01 -21.79 2.80
CA ASN A 288 48.56 -21.36 1.49
C ASN A 288 47.96 -21.99 0.21
N GLU A 289 47.63 -21.20 -0.82
CA GLU A 289 48.62 -20.44 -1.61
C GLU A 289 48.17 -19.06 -2.10
N GLU A 290 49.13 -18.26 -2.56
CA GLU A 290 48.94 -16.95 -3.18
C GLU A 290 48.91 -17.08 -4.71
N ALA A 291 47.97 -16.38 -5.38
CA ALA A 291 48.05 -16.11 -6.81
C ALA A 291 47.40 -14.76 -7.13
N GLN A 292 48.18 -13.83 -7.69
CA GLN A 292 47.68 -12.61 -8.30
C GLN A 292 47.39 -12.86 -9.78
N GLU A 293 46.27 -12.35 -10.31
CA GLU A 293 46.25 -11.32 -11.37
C GLU A 293 44.87 -11.17 -12.06
N ASN A 294 44.52 -9.91 -12.34
CA ASN A 294 43.80 -9.43 -13.53
C ASN A 294 42.56 -10.19 -14.06
N THR A 295 41.38 -9.79 -13.61
CA THR A 295 40.30 -9.41 -14.56
C THR A 295 39.78 -8.01 -14.20
N ALA A 296 39.60 -7.15 -15.21
CA ALA A 296 39.15 -5.78 -15.02
C ALA A 296 37.61 -5.70 -15.00
N GLU A 297 37.06 -4.87 -14.11
CA GLU A 297 35.63 -4.57 -14.10
C GLU A 297 35.26 -3.75 -15.35
N HIS A 298 34.61 -4.41 -16.32
CA HIS A 298 34.02 -3.74 -17.48
C HIS A 298 32.80 -2.90 -17.06
N SER A 299 33.06 -1.69 -16.55
CA SER A 299 32.06 -0.62 -16.55
C SER A 299 31.75 -0.25 -18.00
N PRO A 300 30.50 -0.41 -18.49
CA PRO A 300 30.13 -0.01 -19.85
C PRO A 300 30.22 1.52 -19.96
N HIS A 301 31.09 2.00 -20.85
CA HIS A 301 31.43 3.41 -20.91
C HIS A 301 30.31 4.20 -21.62
N PHE A 302 29.98 5.39 -21.12
CA PHE A 302 28.84 6.20 -21.60
C PHE A 302 28.91 6.53 -23.10
N SER A 303 30.13 6.64 -23.64
CA SER A 303 30.41 6.79 -25.07
C SER A 303 29.80 5.69 -25.93
N ASP A 304 29.83 4.45 -25.45
CA ASP A 304 29.64 3.28 -26.30
C ASP A 304 28.15 3.08 -26.59
N PHE A 305 27.31 3.30 -25.57
CA PHE A 305 25.86 3.41 -25.69
C PHE A 305 25.43 4.57 -26.62
N PHE A 306 26.07 5.73 -26.52
CA PHE A 306 25.73 6.88 -27.36
C PHE A 306 26.12 6.64 -28.83
N ASN A 307 27.25 5.96 -29.06
CA ASN A 307 27.69 5.52 -30.38
C ASN A 307 26.76 4.45 -30.98
N GLU A 308 26.32 3.46 -30.20
CA GLU A 308 25.37 2.42 -30.67
C GLU A 308 23.99 3.01 -31.01
N PHE A 309 23.49 3.92 -30.18
CA PHE A 309 22.22 4.62 -30.39
C PHE A 309 22.26 5.50 -31.65
N THR A 310 23.31 6.31 -31.83
CA THR A 310 23.47 7.15 -33.03
C THR A 310 23.78 6.34 -34.29
N ALA A 311 24.49 5.21 -34.19
CA ALA A 311 24.68 4.30 -35.32
C ALA A 311 23.36 3.69 -35.81
N SER A 312 22.49 3.25 -34.88
CA SER A 312 21.14 2.76 -35.24
C SER A 312 20.28 3.84 -35.89
N PHE A 313 20.33 5.08 -35.40
CA PHE A 313 19.58 6.20 -35.96
C PHE A 313 20.08 6.62 -37.35
N ASN A 314 21.40 6.64 -37.56
CA ASN A 314 21.99 6.90 -38.88
C ASN A 314 21.66 5.80 -39.90
N LYS A 315 21.67 4.53 -39.47
CA LYS A 315 21.24 3.39 -40.31
C LYS A 315 19.78 3.55 -40.75
N MET A 316 18.89 3.93 -39.84
CA MET A 316 17.48 4.16 -40.16
C MET A 316 17.30 5.29 -41.20
N LYS A 317 18.06 6.39 -41.08
CA LYS A 317 18.08 7.49 -42.07
C LYS A 317 18.74 7.12 -43.40
N GLU A 318 19.67 6.17 -43.44
CA GLU A 318 20.18 5.65 -44.70
C GLU A 318 19.14 4.78 -45.41
N ASP A 319 18.38 3.98 -44.66
CA ASP A 319 17.40 3.07 -45.24
C ASP A 319 16.16 3.85 -45.76
N GLU A 320 15.72 4.92 -45.05
CA GLU A 320 14.78 5.92 -45.60
C GLU A 320 15.29 6.54 -46.92
N LYS A 321 16.58 6.92 -46.98
CA LYS A 321 17.16 7.50 -48.21
C LYS A 321 17.27 6.49 -49.35
N LYS A 322 17.48 5.20 -49.06
CA LYS A 322 17.51 4.13 -50.07
C LYS A 322 16.11 3.87 -50.65
N GLU A 323 15.04 4.08 -49.88
CA GLU A 323 13.67 4.08 -50.41
C GLU A 323 13.39 5.29 -51.31
N VAL A 324 13.72 6.51 -50.87
CA VAL A 324 13.49 7.73 -51.68
C VAL A 324 14.28 7.70 -52.99
N THR A 325 15.55 7.25 -52.96
CA THR A 325 16.40 7.19 -54.18
C THR A 325 15.87 6.20 -55.21
N LYS A 326 15.05 5.22 -54.80
CA LYS A 326 14.40 4.25 -55.70
C LYS A 326 13.19 4.77 -56.46
N GLN A 327 12.82 6.04 -56.29
CA GLN A 327 11.70 6.69 -56.99
C GLN A 327 12.14 7.91 -57.82
N THR A 328 13.42 8.01 -58.21
CA THR A 328 13.92 9.18 -58.99
C THR A 328 14.92 8.83 -60.09
N GLU A 329 14.95 7.58 -60.56
CA GLU A 329 15.68 7.17 -61.78
C GLU A 329 14.73 7.04 -62.99
N ASP A 330 14.03 8.12 -63.36
CA ASP A 330 13.30 8.20 -64.64
C ASP A 330 12.89 9.64 -65.05
N ALA A 331 13.87 10.53 -65.28
CA ALA A 331 13.76 11.74 -66.13
C ALA A 331 15.08 12.54 -66.21
N GLU A 332 15.79 12.47 -67.34
CA GLU A 332 16.87 13.41 -67.67
C GLU A 332 16.52 14.20 -68.95
N GLU A 333 16.47 15.53 -68.86
CA GLU A 333 17.09 16.42 -69.86
C GLU A 333 17.20 17.87 -69.32
N THR A 334 18.15 18.64 -69.83
CA THR A 334 18.32 20.08 -69.53
C THR A 334 18.63 20.85 -70.82
N PRO A 335 18.43 22.18 -70.84
CA PRO A 335 19.64 23.02 -70.85
C PRO A 335 19.56 24.35 -70.05
N LYS A 336 20.71 25.03 -69.97
CA LYS A 336 21.05 26.24 -69.20
C LYS A 336 21.06 27.53 -70.10
N PRO A 337 21.69 28.67 -69.73
CA PRO A 337 21.37 29.62 -68.63
C PRO A 337 21.37 31.12 -69.08
N VAL A 338 20.91 32.07 -68.23
CA VAL A 338 21.26 33.51 -68.35
C VAL A 338 21.48 34.22 -66.99
N ALA A 339 22.64 34.89 -66.90
CA ALA A 339 23.13 36.02 -66.08
C ALA A 339 22.49 36.50 -64.73
N GLN A 340 23.40 36.89 -63.81
CA GLN A 340 23.25 37.86 -62.70
C GLN A 340 23.38 39.33 -63.25
N PRO A 341 23.57 40.46 -62.49
CA PRO A 341 23.76 40.66 -61.03
C PRO A 341 23.12 41.94 -60.39
N ILE A 342 23.34 42.19 -59.08
CA ILE A 342 24.03 43.38 -58.50
C ILE A 342 23.90 43.49 -56.96
N LYS A 343 24.96 44.01 -56.34
CA LYS A 343 25.21 44.26 -54.90
C LYS A 343 24.29 45.31 -54.25
N LYS A 344 24.26 45.33 -52.91
CA LYS A 344 24.84 46.45 -52.12
C LYS A 344 25.01 46.15 -50.62
N GLU A 345 26.11 46.64 -50.05
CA GLU A 345 26.30 46.83 -48.60
C GLU A 345 25.66 48.16 -48.13
N ASN A 346 25.53 48.32 -46.80
CA ASN A 346 26.00 49.53 -46.11
C ASN A 346 26.05 49.31 -44.58
N ASP A 347 27.12 49.80 -43.94
CA ASP A 347 27.24 49.92 -42.48
C ASP A 347 26.33 51.01 -41.91
N LEU A 348 26.07 50.95 -40.60
CA LEU A 348 26.55 51.97 -39.64
C LEU A 348 26.39 51.49 -38.19
N LYS A 349 27.39 51.76 -37.34
CA LYS A 349 27.34 51.57 -35.87
C LYS A 349 27.09 52.93 -35.16
N PRO A 350 27.39 53.10 -33.86
CA PRO A 350 26.38 53.30 -32.82
C PRO A 350 26.40 54.74 -32.28
N ASN A 351 25.67 55.00 -31.19
CA ASN A 351 25.96 56.16 -30.34
C ASN A 351 25.74 55.86 -28.85
N PHE A 352 26.50 56.54 -27.99
CA PHE A 352 26.79 56.07 -26.62
C PHE A 352 26.97 57.27 -25.66
N ILE A 353 25.97 57.57 -24.83
CA ILE A 353 25.98 58.57 -23.72
C ILE A 353 25.03 57.99 -22.65
N GLU A 354 25.43 57.49 -21.49
CA GLU A 354 26.11 58.10 -20.31
C GLU A 354 25.10 58.59 -19.23
N LYS A 355 25.56 58.90 -18.00
CA LYS A 355 24.88 58.53 -16.74
C LYS A 355 24.27 59.67 -15.90
N GLN A 356 23.21 59.32 -15.14
CA GLN A 356 22.88 59.76 -13.76
C GLN A 356 22.43 61.23 -13.52
N PRO A 357 21.86 61.58 -12.33
CA PRO A 357 21.10 60.77 -11.35
C PRO A 357 19.80 61.42 -10.76
N SER A 358 19.03 60.60 -10.03
CA SER A 358 18.20 60.92 -8.83
C SER A 358 17.11 62.02 -8.82
N THR A 359 15.86 61.63 -8.49
CA THR A 359 15.05 62.18 -7.36
C THR A 359 13.86 61.25 -7.01
N THR A 360 13.67 60.95 -5.71
CA THR A 360 12.39 60.55 -5.07
C THR A 360 11.58 61.82 -4.69
N PRO A 361 10.33 61.81 -4.13
CA PRO A 361 9.53 60.74 -3.47
C PRO A 361 8.05 60.72 -4.01
N PRO A 362 6.96 60.34 -3.29
CA PRO A 362 6.81 59.65 -1.98
C PRO A 362 5.85 58.42 -1.97
N VAL A 363 5.78 57.78 -0.80
CA VAL A 363 4.86 56.69 -0.45
C VAL A 363 3.40 57.15 -0.36
N GLN A 364 2.45 56.30 -0.78
CA GLN A 364 1.05 56.33 -0.31
C GLN A 364 0.54 54.91 -0.04
N THR A 365 -0.23 54.76 1.05
CA THR A 365 -0.80 53.50 1.51
C THR A 365 -2.33 53.56 1.44
N PRO A 366 -3.01 52.58 0.81
CA PRO A 366 -4.43 52.28 1.03
C PRO A 366 -4.54 50.99 1.85
N GLU A 367 -4.84 51.03 3.15
CA GLU A 367 -6.16 51.33 3.73
C GLU A 367 -7.27 50.31 3.33
N ASN A 368 -7.09 49.11 3.88
CA ASN A 368 -8.11 48.16 4.36
C ASN A 368 -9.60 48.45 4.01
N LYS A 369 -10.18 47.63 3.12
CA LYS A 369 -11.63 47.39 3.07
C LYS A 369 -11.92 45.92 3.30
N GLN A 370 -12.46 45.60 4.48
CA GLN A 370 -12.95 44.27 4.79
C GLN A 370 -14.21 43.96 3.95
N ILE A 371 -14.13 42.86 3.18
CA ILE A 371 -15.29 42.12 2.68
C ILE A 371 -15.23 40.76 3.42
N PRO A 372 -16.34 40.23 3.96
CA PRO A 372 -16.28 38.97 4.71
C PRO A 372 -15.84 37.82 3.80
N GLN A 373 -14.65 37.29 4.04
CA GLN A 373 -14.25 36.00 3.50
C GLN A 373 -14.71 34.91 4.47
N GLU A 374 -15.59 34.04 3.97
CA GLU A 374 -15.97 32.80 4.65
C GLU A 374 -14.71 31.95 4.87
N THR A 375 -14.49 31.49 6.09
CA THR A 375 -13.34 30.63 6.45
C THR A 375 -13.50 29.25 5.84
N LYS A 376 -13.07 29.09 4.59
CA LYS A 376 -12.78 27.78 4.02
C LYS A 376 -11.55 27.21 4.73
N SER A 377 -11.71 26.09 5.40
CA SER A 377 -10.61 25.35 6.01
C SER A 377 -9.69 24.81 4.92
N GLY A 378 -8.49 25.37 4.80
CA GLY A 378 -7.43 24.79 3.98
C GLY A 378 -7.00 23.46 4.56
N THR A 379 -7.47 22.35 3.99
CA THR A 379 -7.04 21.00 4.35
C THR A 379 -5.62 20.79 3.86
N LYS A 380 -4.65 20.90 4.79
CA LYS A 380 -3.25 20.55 4.55
C LYS A 380 -3.15 19.10 4.05
N HIS A 381 -2.17 18.86 3.18
CA HIS A 381 -1.92 17.60 2.51
C HIS A 381 -1.25 16.60 3.47
N PRO A 382 -1.50 15.27 3.34
CA PRO A 382 -0.94 14.27 4.26
C PRO A 382 0.58 14.16 4.37
N LEU A 383 1.32 14.88 3.52
CA LEU A 383 2.79 14.94 3.52
C LEU A 383 3.36 16.27 4.06
N SER A 384 2.50 17.21 4.47
CA SER A 384 2.89 18.50 5.05
C SER A 384 3.41 18.31 6.49
N PRO A 385 4.46 19.03 6.94
CA PRO A 385 5.02 18.85 8.29
C PRO A 385 4.02 19.17 9.40
N ASP A 386 3.14 20.13 9.14
CA ASP A 386 2.14 20.63 10.08
C ASP A 386 0.81 19.83 10.02
N TYR A 387 0.78 18.70 9.32
CA TYR A 387 -0.45 17.92 9.15
C TYR A 387 -0.75 17.12 10.41
N VAL A 388 -1.80 17.55 11.12
CA VAL A 388 -2.34 16.87 12.31
C VAL A 388 -3.68 16.27 11.92
N GLU A 389 -3.90 14.99 12.21
CA GLU A 389 -5.18 14.37 11.91
C GLU A 389 -6.29 14.84 12.85
N THR A 390 -7.47 15.04 12.30
CA THR A 390 -8.69 15.38 13.05
C THR A 390 -9.89 14.54 12.62
N GLU A 391 -9.84 13.87 11.47
CA GLU A 391 -10.84 12.87 11.08
C GLU A 391 -10.66 11.59 11.90
N LYS A 392 -11.76 11.10 12.48
CA LYS A 392 -11.81 9.88 13.30
C LYS A 392 -12.57 8.79 12.57
N GLU A 393 -12.00 7.59 12.54
CA GLU A 393 -12.67 6.42 11.99
C GLU A 393 -13.70 5.93 13.02
N GLU A 394 -15.00 6.01 12.69
CA GLU A 394 -16.05 5.49 13.57
C GLU A 394 -15.84 3.98 13.79
N VAL A 395 -15.78 3.59 15.07
CA VAL A 395 -15.66 2.19 15.46
C VAL A 395 -17.02 1.73 15.96
N ASP A 396 -17.60 0.75 15.25
CA ASP A 396 -18.77 0.01 15.73
C ASP A 396 -18.52 -0.48 17.16
N ASP A 397 -19.53 -0.33 18.03
CA ASP A 397 -19.47 -0.86 19.39
C ASP A 397 -19.62 -2.38 19.37
N LEU A 398 -18.50 -3.05 19.10
CA LEU A 398 -18.28 -4.46 19.37
C LEU A 398 -18.34 -4.68 20.89
N PHE A 399 -19.56 -4.89 21.39
CA PHE A 399 -19.86 -5.46 22.70
C PHE A 399 -19.42 -6.93 22.71
N ASP A 400 -18.10 -7.13 22.79
CA ASP A 400 -17.45 -8.42 22.90
C ASP A 400 -16.66 -8.44 24.22
N ASP A 401 -17.03 -9.36 25.11
CA ASP A 401 -16.38 -9.57 26.41
C ASP A 401 -14.89 -9.98 26.22
N SER A 402 -14.50 -10.42 25.03
CA SER A 402 -13.09 -10.69 24.69
C SER A 402 -12.19 -9.45 24.78
N ILE A 403 -12.71 -8.23 24.63
CA ILE A 403 -11.89 -7.00 24.59
C ILE A 403 -11.16 -6.77 25.93
N ASP A 404 -11.74 -7.15 27.07
CA ASP A 404 -11.02 -7.09 28.35
C ASP A 404 -9.91 -8.13 28.44
N ALA A 405 -10.12 -9.33 27.89
CA ALA A 405 -9.08 -10.35 27.80
C ALA A 405 -7.94 -9.91 26.86
N TYR A 406 -8.22 -9.20 25.76
CA TYR A 406 -7.17 -8.61 24.92
C TYR A 406 -6.35 -7.56 25.70
N LEU A 407 -7.01 -6.63 26.41
CA LEU A 407 -6.33 -5.59 27.19
C LEU A 407 -5.51 -6.16 28.35
N GLN A 408 -6.03 -7.15 29.09
CA GLN A 408 -5.29 -7.85 30.16
C GLN A 408 -4.03 -8.57 29.66
N ASN A 409 -3.94 -8.90 28.37
CA ASN A 409 -2.78 -9.53 27.74
C ASN A 409 -1.80 -8.52 27.08
N LEU A 410 -2.03 -7.21 27.20
CA LEU A 410 -1.07 -6.19 26.76
C LEU A 410 -0.14 -5.77 27.90
N SER A 411 1.13 -5.52 27.57
CA SER A 411 2.01 -4.78 28.50
C SER A 411 1.67 -3.29 28.47
N VAL A 412 2.04 -2.56 29.53
CA VAL A 412 1.88 -1.09 29.60
C VAL A 412 2.57 -0.38 28.43
N GLN A 413 3.71 -0.90 27.93
CA GLN A 413 4.35 -0.36 26.72
C GLN A 413 3.53 -0.60 25.46
N GLN A 414 2.88 -1.76 25.34
CA GLN A 414 2.06 -2.16 24.18
C GLN A 414 0.72 -1.40 24.15
N GLU A 415 0.07 -1.22 25.30
CA GLU A 415 -1.14 -0.40 25.43
C GLU A 415 -0.86 1.09 25.11
N TYR A 416 0.25 1.63 25.64
CA TYR A 416 0.73 2.95 25.26
C TYR A 416 1.02 3.05 23.75
N LEU A 417 1.65 2.05 23.16
CA LEU A 417 2.00 2.06 21.73
C LEU A 417 0.78 1.98 20.82
N MET A 418 -0.19 1.11 21.15
CA MET A 418 -1.53 1.08 20.55
C MET A 418 -2.21 2.46 20.66
N THR A 419 -2.10 3.10 21.82
CA THR A 419 -2.66 4.44 22.08
C THR A 419 -1.98 5.54 21.25
N VAL A 420 -0.66 5.48 21.05
CA VAL A 420 0.05 6.40 20.16
C VAL A 420 -0.40 6.20 18.71
N ILE A 421 -0.45 4.95 18.22
CA ILE A 421 -0.87 4.64 16.85
C ILE A 421 -2.32 5.10 16.62
N GLY A 422 -3.24 4.86 17.55
CA GLY A 422 -4.64 5.29 17.42
C GLY A 422 -4.88 6.79 17.54
N LYS A 423 -4.04 7.53 18.30
CA LYS A 423 -4.15 9.01 18.40
C LYS A 423 -3.47 9.78 17.27
N THR A 424 -2.44 9.20 16.64
CA THR A 424 -1.62 9.88 15.62
C THR A 424 -1.84 9.36 14.20
N GLY A 425 -2.35 8.13 14.08
CA GLY A 425 -2.45 7.42 12.81
C GLY A 425 -1.09 7.01 12.23
N ILE A 426 0.02 7.10 12.97
CA ILE A 426 1.36 6.77 12.44
C ILE A 426 1.45 5.28 12.10
N SER A 427 1.88 4.98 10.87
CA SER A 427 1.90 3.62 10.32
C SER A 427 3.29 2.99 10.17
N ARG A 428 4.39 3.63 10.62
CA ARG A 428 5.78 3.13 10.41
C ARG A 428 6.71 3.33 11.60
N ASN A 429 7.59 2.35 11.86
CA ASN A 429 8.57 2.39 12.97
C ASN A 429 9.60 3.53 12.85
N SER A 430 9.91 4.00 11.64
CA SER A 430 10.77 5.17 11.43
C SER A 430 10.17 6.44 12.02
N ASP A 431 8.85 6.56 11.94
CA ASP A 431 8.12 7.78 12.20
C ASP A 431 7.59 7.75 13.65
N LEU A 432 7.24 6.56 14.19
CA LEU A 432 7.10 6.36 15.64
C LEU A 432 8.41 6.69 16.38
N LYS A 433 9.59 6.31 15.87
CA LYS A 433 10.89 6.65 16.48
C LYS A 433 11.15 8.16 16.58
N GLU A 434 10.43 8.98 15.83
CA GLU A 434 10.50 10.44 15.93
C GLU A 434 9.50 10.95 16.96
N TYR A 435 8.23 10.54 16.88
CA TYR A 435 7.21 10.84 17.90
C TYR A 435 7.68 10.45 19.32
N LEU A 436 8.15 9.20 19.49
CA LEU A 436 8.64 8.64 20.75
C LEU A 436 9.92 9.31 21.29
N ARG A 437 10.58 10.17 20.48
CA ARG A 437 11.74 10.96 20.92
C ARG A 437 11.30 12.28 21.57
N GLU A 438 10.13 12.79 21.20
CA GLU A 438 9.59 14.05 21.67
C GLU A 438 8.59 13.83 22.81
N ASP A 439 7.87 12.70 22.81
CA ASP A 439 7.02 12.28 23.92
C ASP A 439 7.82 11.75 25.13
N SER A 440 7.36 12.10 26.33
CA SER A 440 8.00 11.77 27.60
C SER A 440 7.92 10.29 27.99
N LEU A 441 6.79 9.63 27.74
CA LEU A 441 6.63 8.18 27.97
C LEU A 441 7.37 7.40 26.88
N GLY A 442 7.38 7.92 25.64
CA GLY A 442 8.17 7.38 24.54
C GLY A 442 9.65 7.32 24.85
N GLN A 443 10.20 8.39 25.44
CA GLN A 443 11.57 8.40 25.97
C GLN A 443 11.75 7.37 27.09
N GLN A 444 10.84 7.31 28.07
CA GLN A 444 10.94 6.39 29.20
C GLN A 444 10.93 4.91 28.79
N TYR A 445 10.12 4.51 27.80
CA TYR A 445 10.00 3.11 27.39
C TYR A 445 11.00 2.69 26.31
N TYR A 446 11.33 3.57 25.35
CA TYR A 446 12.09 3.20 24.16
C TYR A 446 13.48 3.84 24.04
N PHE A 447 13.94 4.60 25.04
CA PHE A 447 15.28 5.20 25.04
C PHE A 447 16.03 4.92 26.36
N VAL A 448 17.29 4.49 26.24
CA VAL A 448 18.23 4.39 27.36
C VAL A 448 19.12 5.63 27.34
N GLY A 449 18.71 6.66 28.09
CA GLY A 449 19.27 8.00 27.98
C GLY A 449 19.05 8.56 26.57
N LYS A 450 20.12 8.89 25.84
CA LYS A 450 20.03 9.35 24.44
C LYS A 450 20.00 8.22 23.40
N LYS A 451 20.10 6.94 23.80
CA LYS A 451 20.18 5.80 22.87
C LYS A 451 18.81 5.15 22.67
N TYR A 452 18.27 5.27 21.47
CA TYR A 452 17.05 4.57 21.04
C TYR A 452 17.21 3.04 21.06
N ASN A 453 16.20 2.33 21.57
CA ASN A 453 16.12 0.87 21.61
C ASN A 453 15.18 0.35 20.51
N SER A 454 15.73 0.15 19.31
CA SER A 454 15.01 -0.42 18.15
C SER A 454 14.42 -1.80 18.42
N ASN A 455 15.07 -2.59 19.28
CA ASN A 455 14.70 -3.99 19.47
C ASN A 455 13.46 -4.11 20.36
N ALA A 456 13.29 -3.21 21.34
CA ALA A 456 12.05 -3.10 22.10
C ALA A 456 10.87 -2.72 21.18
N LEU A 457 10.97 -1.63 20.40
CA LEU A 457 9.86 -1.23 19.50
C LEU A 457 9.53 -2.34 18.48
N ASN A 458 10.54 -2.95 17.86
CA ASN A 458 10.30 -4.00 16.87
C ASN A 458 9.63 -5.24 17.47
N ARG A 459 9.99 -5.63 18.71
CA ARG A 459 9.32 -6.72 19.45
C ARG A 459 7.89 -6.33 19.81
N ASP A 460 7.69 -5.15 20.40
CA ASP A 460 6.37 -4.73 20.90
C ASP A 460 5.37 -4.54 19.74
N ILE A 461 5.83 -4.08 18.56
CA ILE A 461 5.06 -4.07 17.30
C ILE A 461 4.78 -5.48 16.77
N ALA A 462 5.72 -6.42 16.90
CA ALA A 462 5.50 -7.81 16.51
C ALA A 462 4.43 -8.47 17.39
N GLU A 463 4.57 -8.38 18.71
CA GLU A 463 3.59 -8.90 19.67
C GLU A 463 2.19 -8.28 19.48
N LEU A 464 2.10 -6.99 19.14
CA LEU A 464 0.81 -6.35 18.80
C LEU A 464 0.19 -6.86 17.48
N ARG A 465 0.99 -7.34 16.53
CA ARG A 465 0.50 -8.01 15.32
C ARG A 465 0.08 -9.44 15.62
N ASP A 466 0.87 -10.17 16.39
CA ASP A 466 0.60 -11.56 16.78
C ASP A 466 -0.67 -11.65 17.64
N LYS A 467 -0.90 -10.68 18.54
CA LYS A 467 -2.15 -10.48 19.31
C LYS A 467 -3.30 -9.90 18.47
N SER A 468 -3.14 -9.76 17.15
CA SER A 468 -4.14 -9.24 16.20
C SER A 468 -4.67 -7.81 16.51
N ILE A 469 -3.93 -7.01 17.27
CA ILE A 469 -4.25 -5.59 17.56
C ILE A 469 -3.85 -4.68 16.39
N LEU A 470 -2.74 -5.01 15.71
CA LEU A 470 -2.29 -4.35 14.48
C LEU A 470 -2.51 -5.25 13.26
N SER A 471 -2.94 -4.66 12.14
CA SER A 471 -2.81 -5.26 10.81
C SER A 471 -1.74 -4.53 10.01
N ASP A 472 -0.94 -5.25 9.22
CA ASP A 472 0.15 -4.67 8.43
C ASP A 472 0.18 -5.12 6.97
N GLU A 473 0.90 -4.34 6.18
CA GLU A 473 1.10 -4.51 4.75
C GLU A 473 2.58 -4.24 4.43
N GLN A 474 3.23 -5.11 3.65
CA GLN A 474 4.62 -4.90 3.26
C GLN A 474 4.70 -4.04 2.01
N VAL A 475 5.31 -2.86 2.14
CA VAL A 475 5.57 -1.92 1.04
C VAL A 475 7.03 -2.06 0.58
N SER A 476 7.25 -1.91 -0.72
CA SER A 476 8.55 -1.99 -1.37
C SER A 476 8.70 -0.86 -2.38
N TYR A 477 9.86 -0.21 -2.40
CA TYR A 477 10.20 0.79 -3.42
C TYR A 477 10.72 0.15 -4.73
N GLY A 478 9.93 -0.74 -5.34
CA GLY A 478 10.01 -1.04 -6.77
C GLY A 478 11.36 -1.47 -7.36
N GLY A 479 12.12 -2.37 -6.73
CA GLY A 479 13.28 -3.00 -7.39
C GLY A 479 14.21 -3.81 -6.50
N LYS A 480 15.11 -4.61 -7.12
CA LYS A 480 16.20 -5.30 -6.41
C LYS A 480 17.20 -4.26 -5.86
N GLY A 481 17.12 -3.99 -4.56
CA GLY A 481 17.89 -2.96 -3.86
C GLY A 481 16.99 -1.95 -3.14
N GLY A 482 15.79 -1.69 -3.68
CA GLY A 482 14.77 -0.88 -3.02
C GLY A 482 14.35 -1.51 -1.69
N GLY A 483 14.58 -0.81 -0.58
CA GLY A 483 14.29 -1.34 0.75
C GLY A 483 12.80 -1.59 0.97
N THR A 484 12.48 -2.76 1.54
CA THR A 484 11.14 -3.11 2.02
C THR A 484 10.91 -2.60 3.44
N PHE A 485 9.66 -2.28 3.76
CA PHE A 485 9.23 -1.91 5.11
C PHE A 485 7.75 -2.26 5.30
N ASN A 486 7.37 -2.62 6.53
CA ASN A 486 5.99 -2.92 6.84
C ASN A 486 5.27 -1.64 7.32
N VAL A 487 3.99 -1.54 6.97
CA VAL A 487 3.12 -0.40 7.22
C VAL A 487 1.85 -0.88 7.90
N TYR A 488 1.52 -0.35 9.08
CA TYR A 488 0.43 -0.87 9.93
C TYR A 488 -0.69 0.13 10.23
N GLU A 489 -1.83 -0.43 10.65
CA GLU A 489 -2.95 0.29 11.27
C GLU A 489 -3.50 -0.53 12.45
N LEU A 490 -4.36 0.07 13.27
CA LEU A 490 -5.17 -0.69 14.22
C LEU A 490 -6.15 -1.60 13.46
N SER A 491 -6.21 -2.88 13.83
CA SER A 491 -7.21 -3.84 13.36
C SER A 491 -8.61 -3.47 13.87
N LYS A 492 -9.65 -4.23 13.53
CA LYS A 492 -10.98 -4.05 14.15
C LYS A 492 -10.90 -4.19 15.67
N THR A 493 -10.26 -5.27 16.15
CA THR A 493 -9.99 -5.50 17.58
C THR A 493 -9.18 -4.37 18.20
N GLY A 494 -8.11 -3.92 17.54
CA GLY A 494 -7.27 -2.82 18.03
C GLY A 494 -7.99 -1.48 18.11
N LYS A 495 -8.93 -1.20 17.20
CA LYS A 495 -9.78 -0.01 17.24
C LYS A 495 -10.76 -0.06 18.42
N SER A 496 -11.35 -1.23 18.72
CA SER A 496 -12.19 -1.43 19.90
C SER A 496 -11.40 -1.35 21.21
N CYS A 497 -10.20 -1.96 21.28
CA CYS A 497 -9.29 -1.86 22.43
C CYS A 497 -8.89 -0.40 22.68
N PHE A 498 -8.51 0.33 21.63
CA PHE A 498 -8.20 1.77 21.70
C PHE A 498 -9.39 2.59 22.23
N LYS A 499 -10.60 2.36 21.68
CA LYS A 499 -11.82 3.06 22.11
C LYS A 499 -12.16 2.79 23.56
N LYS A 500 -11.93 1.57 24.06
CA LYS A 500 -12.16 1.21 25.47
C LYS A 500 -11.14 1.85 26.42
N VAL A 501 -9.86 1.92 26.03
CA VAL A 501 -8.78 2.55 26.83
C VAL A 501 -8.89 4.07 26.85
N THR A 502 -9.21 4.70 25.72
CA THR A 502 -9.16 6.16 25.57
C THR A 502 -10.52 6.85 25.67
N ASN A 503 -11.62 6.09 25.64
CA ASN A 503 -12.99 6.57 25.50
C ASN A 503 -13.19 7.51 24.29
N ASP A 504 -12.48 7.23 23.19
CA ASP A 504 -12.47 8.06 21.98
C ASP A 504 -12.25 7.19 20.71
N ASN A 505 -12.71 7.66 19.55
CA ASN A 505 -12.47 6.98 18.28
C ASN A 505 -11.04 7.29 17.76
N PRO A 506 -10.32 6.30 17.19
CA PRO A 506 -8.99 6.51 16.64
C PRO A 506 -9.02 7.35 15.36
N VAL A 507 -7.94 8.06 15.08
CA VAL A 507 -7.80 8.88 13.88
C VAL A 507 -7.57 8.01 12.63
N VAL A 508 -7.90 8.54 11.44
CA VAL A 508 -7.69 7.82 10.18
C VAL A 508 -6.19 7.47 10.00
N PRO A 509 -5.81 6.19 9.82
CA PRO A 509 -4.41 5.81 9.75
C PRO A 509 -3.71 6.35 8.49
N GLU A 510 -2.44 6.71 8.64
CA GLU A 510 -1.59 7.32 7.62
C GLU A 510 -1.60 6.54 6.29
N LYS A 511 -1.55 5.20 6.34
CA LYS A 511 -1.60 4.39 5.13
C LYS A 511 -2.86 4.64 4.29
N LYS A 512 -4.03 4.80 4.91
CA LYS A 512 -5.28 5.12 4.20
C LYS A 512 -5.24 6.52 3.59
N ARG A 513 -4.73 7.50 4.35
CA ARG A 513 -4.60 8.90 3.90
C ARG A 513 -3.65 9.02 2.71
N ILE A 514 -2.55 8.28 2.72
CA ILE A 514 -1.62 8.17 1.60
C ILE A 514 -2.29 7.55 0.36
N VAL A 515 -3.08 6.49 0.49
CA VAL A 515 -3.83 5.89 -0.65
C VAL A 515 -4.95 6.82 -1.16
N GLY A 516 -5.58 7.60 -0.29
CA GLY A 516 -6.59 8.59 -0.69
C GLY A 516 -6.02 9.74 -1.55
N HIS A 517 -4.72 10.02 -1.43
CA HIS A 517 -4.05 11.13 -2.13
C HIS A 517 -3.10 10.68 -3.25
N HIS A 518 -2.60 9.44 -3.22
CA HIS A 518 -1.61 8.92 -4.17
C HIS A 518 -2.02 7.55 -4.71
N ALA A 519 -1.65 7.25 -5.96
CA ALA A 519 -2.04 6.02 -6.66
C ALA A 519 -1.55 4.69 -6.05
N SER A 520 -0.76 4.73 -4.96
CA SER A 520 -0.31 3.56 -4.18
C SER A 520 0.46 4.01 -2.93
N LEU A 521 0.54 3.12 -1.92
CA LEU A 521 1.42 3.31 -0.76
C LEU A 521 2.89 3.50 -1.15
N GLU A 522 3.40 2.72 -2.12
CA GLU A 522 4.77 2.84 -2.63
C GLU A 522 5.08 4.28 -3.07
N HIS A 523 4.24 4.85 -3.92
CA HIS A 523 4.45 6.20 -4.47
C HIS A 523 4.39 7.25 -3.37
N GLY A 524 3.32 7.27 -2.57
CA GLY A 524 3.16 8.26 -1.51
C GLY A 524 4.22 8.18 -0.41
N TYR A 525 4.68 6.98 -0.02
CA TYR A 525 5.81 6.85 0.90
C TYR A 525 7.16 7.21 0.26
N LEU A 526 7.33 7.07 -1.05
CA LEU A 526 8.55 7.49 -1.73
C LEU A 526 8.60 9.03 -1.82
N ILE A 527 7.45 9.69 -2.01
CA ILE A 527 7.31 11.14 -1.89
C ILE A 527 7.58 11.59 -0.44
N LYS A 528 6.93 10.95 0.56
CA LYS A 528 7.10 11.27 1.99
C LYS A 528 8.57 11.24 2.41
N ASP A 529 9.26 10.14 2.12
CA ASP A 529 10.69 9.98 2.43
C ASP A 529 11.56 11.00 1.67
N SER A 530 11.27 11.25 0.38
CA SER A 530 12.01 12.23 -0.41
C SER A 530 11.89 13.65 0.16
N ALA A 531 10.65 14.13 0.33
CA ALA A 531 10.37 15.45 0.89
C ALA A 531 10.97 15.62 2.29
N LYS A 532 10.92 14.57 3.13
CA LYS A 532 11.56 14.55 4.44
C LYS A 532 13.08 14.71 4.36
N ILE A 533 13.77 14.02 3.45
CA ILE A 533 15.24 14.15 3.35
C ILE A 533 15.66 15.57 2.91
N PHE A 534 14.91 16.21 2.01
CA PHE A 534 15.14 17.62 1.66
C PHE A 534 14.95 18.54 2.88
N ARG A 535 13.90 18.37 3.68
CA ARG A 535 13.69 19.10 4.96
C ARG A 535 14.85 18.87 5.93
N GLU A 536 15.32 17.63 6.08
CA GLU A 536 16.50 17.28 6.89
C GLU A 536 17.85 17.75 6.31
N MET A 537 17.87 18.35 5.11
CA MET A 537 19.03 19.02 4.52
C MET A 537 18.96 20.55 4.66
N GLY A 538 17.89 21.08 5.24
CA GLY A 538 17.67 22.51 5.45
C GLY A 538 16.81 23.18 4.38
N TYR A 539 16.47 22.48 3.30
CA TYR A 539 15.62 23.02 2.24
C TYR A 539 14.19 23.27 2.70
N LYS A 540 13.56 24.29 2.13
CA LYS A 540 12.14 24.59 2.29
C LYS A 540 11.34 23.77 1.28
N VAL A 541 10.37 22.99 1.77
CA VAL A 541 9.72 21.93 0.99
C VAL A 541 8.20 22.02 1.08
N TYR A 542 7.58 22.36 -0.04
CA TYR A 542 6.14 22.50 -0.22
C TYR A 542 5.52 21.18 -0.68
N THR A 543 4.46 20.76 0.01
CA THR A 543 3.69 19.53 -0.29
C THR A 543 2.19 19.77 -0.27
N ASP A 544 1.73 20.98 0.03
CA ASP A 544 0.32 21.31 0.11
C ASP A 544 -0.23 21.61 -1.30
N LEU A 545 -1.45 21.12 -1.58
CA LEU A 545 -2.01 21.09 -2.94
C LEU A 545 -2.11 22.49 -3.59
N GLU A 546 -2.25 23.55 -2.78
CA GLU A 546 -2.30 24.93 -3.24
C GLU A 546 -0.94 25.43 -3.75
N ASP A 547 0.17 24.96 -3.17
CA ASP A 547 1.53 25.30 -3.60
C ASP A 547 1.96 24.49 -4.83
N VAL A 548 1.67 23.19 -4.85
CA VAL A 548 2.20 22.25 -5.86
C VAL A 548 1.32 22.13 -7.11
N SER A 549 0.17 22.82 -7.17
CA SER A 549 -0.77 22.80 -8.30
C SER A 549 -0.64 24.04 -9.19
N ILE A 550 0.24 23.99 -10.19
CA ILE A 550 0.43 25.07 -11.15
C ILE A 550 -0.63 25.02 -12.26
N LYS A 551 -1.29 26.15 -12.50
CA LYS A 551 -2.24 26.34 -13.61
C LYS A 551 -1.46 26.66 -14.88
N ILE A 552 -1.70 25.89 -15.93
CA ILE A 552 -1.10 26.08 -17.26
C ILE A 552 -2.02 26.99 -18.08
N ASP A 553 -3.30 26.64 -18.15
CA ASP A 553 -4.34 27.44 -18.80
C ASP A 553 -5.65 27.38 -17.97
N PRO A 554 -6.76 28.04 -18.39
CA PRO A 554 -8.03 28.05 -17.64
C PRO A 554 -8.71 26.68 -17.44
N LYS A 555 -8.28 25.64 -18.15
CA LYS A 555 -8.78 24.24 -18.07
C LYS A 555 -7.72 23.28 -17.53
N HIS A 556 -6.44 23.49 -17.84
CA HIS A 556 -5.36 22.55 -17.54
C HIS A 556 -4.48 23.00 -16.37
N ARG A 557 -4.19 22.05 -15.46
CA ARG A 557 -3.24 22.21 -14.36
C ARG A 557 -2.26 21.04 -14.33
N LYS A 558 -1.04 21.30 -13.88
CA LYS A 558 -0.06 20.28 -13.48
C LYS A 558 0.06 20.32 -11.96
N VAL A 559 -0.15 19.18 -11.32
CA VAL A 559 0.17 18.97 -9.90
C VAL A 559 1.50 18.23 -9.86
N PHE A 560 2.48 18.77 -9.15
CA PHE A 560 3.76 18.12 -8.87
C PHE A 560 3.67 17.29 -7.58
N ASP A 561 4.52 16.28 -7.43
CA ASP A 561 4.54 15.46 -6.20
C ASP A 561 5.02 16.29 -4.98
N PHE A 562 6.02 17.15 -5.18
CA PHE A 562 6.39 18.22 -4.26
C PHE A 562 7.26 19.31 -4.94
N ILE A 563 7.41 20.47 -4.29
CA ILE A 563 8.31 21.55 -4.74
C ILE A 563 9.32 21.85 -3.64
N VAL A 564 10.57 22.13 -4.03
CA VAL A 564 11.67 22.48 -3.12
C VAL A 564 12.26 23.83 -3.53
N GLU A 565 12.47 24.72 -2.57
CA GLU A 565 13.16 26.00 -2.74
C GLU A 565 14.60 25.86 -2.24
N ASP A 566 15.57 26.18 -3.09
CA ASP A 566 17.00 26.18 -2.74
C ASP A 566 17.48 27.48 -2.08
N ASP A 567 18.75 27.51 -1.67
CA ASP A 567 19.37 28.65 -0.98
C ASP A 567 19.42 29.93 -1.84
N GLU A 568 19.24 29.81 -3.16
CA GLU A 568 19.16 30.95 -4.10
C GLU A 568 17.70 31.37 -4.38
N GLY A 569 16.71 30.68 -3.78
CA GLY A 569 15.29 30.92 -3.95
C GLY A 569 14.69 30.29 -5.22
N LYS A 570 15.41 29.37 -5.87
CA LYS A 570 14.93 28.70 -7.09
C LYS A 570 14.02 27.52 -6.73
N LEU A 571 12.87 27.44 -7.41
CA LEU A 571 11.89 26.36 -7.23
C LEU A 571 12.23 25.14 -8.12
N MET A 572 12.71 24.07 -7.47
CA MET A 572 12.83 22.73 -8.05
C MET A 572 11.46 22.04 -8.00
N HIS A 573 10.86 21.80 -9.16
CA HIS A 573 9.55 21.15 -9.29
C HIS A 573 9.77 19.66 -9.51
N ILE A 574 9.40 18.82 -8.54
CA ILE A 574 9.88 17.43 -8.45
C ILE A 574 8.77 16.42 -8.73
N GLU A 575 9.10 15.42 -9.55
CA GLU A 575 8.30 14.22 -9.81
C GLU A 575 9.02 12.99 -9.22
N VAL A 576 8.25 12.10 -8.57
CA VAL A 576 8.75 10.86 -7.96
C VAL A 576 8.43 9.68 -8.86
N GLU A 577 9.34 9.43 -9.81
CA GLU A 577 9.09 8.51 -10.93
C GLU A 577 9.44 7.05 -10.61
N ARG A 578 8.39 6.23 -10.50
CA ARG A 578 8.46 4.76 -10.39
C ARG A 578 8.72 4.07 -11.73
N GLY A 579 8.64 4.80 -12.84
CA GLY A 579 8.86 4.29 -14.19
C GLY A 579 7.74 3.39 -14.72
N THR A 580 6.57 3.38 -14.07
CA THR A 580 5.39 2.54 -14.36
C THR A 580 4.47 3.09 -15.46
N HIS A 581 4.52 4.39 -15.75
CA HIS A 581 3.68 5.04 -16.78
C HIS A 581 3.85 4.42 -18.19
N THR A 582 2.87 4.59 -19.08
CA THR A 582 3.07 4.36 -20.53
C THR A 582 4.03 5.40 -21.11
N GLN A 583 4.56 5.21 -22.32
CA GLN A 583 5.37 6.26 -22.97
C GLN A 583 4.52 7.51 -23.22
N ASP A 584 3.27 7.35 -23.62
CA ASP A 584 2.43 8.46 -24.05
C ASP A 584 1.92 9.25 -22.83
N GLY A 585 1.45 8.57 -21.77
CA GLY A 585 1.10 9.22 -20.51
C GLY A 585 2.29 9.88 -19.80
N PHE A 586 3.51 9.37 -20.00
CA PHE A 586 4.74 10.06 -19.58
C PHE A 586 5.00 11.31 -20.44
N SER A 587 4.79 11.24 -21.76
CA SER A 587 4.99 12.35 -22.69
C SER A 587 4.00 13.49 -22.41
N ASP A 588 2.72 13.16 -22.20
CA ASP A 588 1.66 14.07 -21.75
C ASP A 588 1.99 14.78 -20.41
N ALA A 589 2.81 14.16 -19.55
CA ALA A 589 3.30 14.77 -18.33
C ALA A 589 4.51 15.66 -18.61
N MET A 590 5.43 15.25 -19.49
CA MET A 590 6.59 16.06 -19.87
C MET A 590 6.18 17.35 -20.58
N ASP A 591 5.20 17.32 -21.48
CA ASP A 591 4.71 18.50 -22.19
C ASP A 591 4.17 19.56 -21.21
N LYS A 592 3.34 19.12 -20.25
CA LYS A 592 2.80 19.97 -19.17
C LYS A 592 3.89 20.55 -18.26
N ILE A 593 5.00 19.83 -18.05
CA ILE A 593 6.15 20.33 -17.29
C ILE A 593 6.97 21.30 -18.17
N TYR A 594 7.14 21.02 -19.46
CA TYR A 594 7.89 21.84 -20.42
C TYR A 594 7.26 23.23 -20.63
N GLU A 595 5.94 23.35 -20.51
CA GLU A 595 5.24 24.64 -20.53
C GLU A 595 5.49 25.48 -19.26
N ILE A 596 5.89 24.85 -18.14
CA ILE A 596 6.14 25.50 -16.85
C ILE A 596 7.64 25.78 -16.64
N THR A 597 8.52 24.84 -16.98
CA THR A 597 9.95 24.87 -16.69
C THR A 597 10.77 24.16 -17.78
N LYS A 598 12.04 24.56 -17.95
CA LYS A 598 13.03 23.85 -18.77
C LYS A 598 13.96 22.95 -17.97
N ASP A 599 13.93 23.06 -16.65
CA ASP A 599 14.67 22.21 -15.73
C ASP A 599 13.70 21.17 -15.14
N PHE A 600 13.91 19.90 -15.47
CA PHE A 600 13.13 18.75 -14.99
C PHE A 600 13.83 18.09 -13.81
N TYR A 601 13.09 17.65 -12.79
CA TYR A 601 13.66 17.02 -11.60
C TYR A 601 12.94 15.70 -11.27
N PHE A 602 13.68 14.58 -11.35
CA PHE A 602 13.16 13.24 -11.07
C PHE A 602 13.88 12.56 -9.90
N ILE A 603 13.10 12.02 -8.97
CA ILE A 603 13.59 11.10 -7.94
C ILE A 603 13.06 9.72 -8.26
N CYS A 604 13.95 8.77 -8.51
CA CYS A 604 13.59 7.37 -8.76
C CYS A 604 13.89 6.49 -7.53
N PRO A 605 13.20 5.35 -7.37
CA PRO A 605 13.46 4.43 -6.27
C PRO A 605 14.84 3.78 -6.34
N ASN A 606 15.41 3.59 -7.54
CA ASN A 606 16.68 2.91 -7.76
C ASN A 606 17.27 3.23 -9.14
N GLU A 607 18.55 2.86 -9.35
CA GLU A 607 19.28 3.06 -10.60
C GLU A 607 18.68 2.34 -11.81
N GLN A 608 17.99 1.21 -11.62
CA GLN A 608 17.32 0.50 -12.71
C GLN A 608 16.16 1.33 -13.25
N VAL A 609 15.26 1.81 -12.37
CA VAL A 609 14.13 2.67 -12.76
C VAL A 609 14.64 3.99 -13.34
N LYS A 610 15.63 4.64 -12.71
CA LYS A 610 16.22 5.89 -13.19
C LYS A 610 16.70 5.75 -14.64
N ASN A 611 17.58 4.78 -14.92
CA ASN A 611 18.25 4.70 -16.21
C ASN A 611 17.46 3.94 -17.29
N LYS A 612 16.86 2.78 -16.96
CA LYS A 612 16.21 1.93 -17.97
C LYS A 612 14.77 2.36 -18.30
N ASN A 613 14.06 2.95 -17.34
CA ASN A 613 12.68 3.39 -17.53
C ASN A 613 12.62 4.90 -17.77
N THR A 614 12.87 5.71 -16.74
CA THR A 614 12.57 7.15 -16.74
C THR A 614 13.46 7.93 -17.71
N LYS A 615 14.79 7.76 -17.64
CA LYS A 615 15.75 8.43 -18.54
C LYS A 615 15.52 8.03 -20.01
N LYS A 616 15.20 6.76 -20.28
CA LYS A 616 14.84 6.26 -21.62
C LYS A 616 13.55 6.91 -22.16
N LYS A 617 12.50 7.01 -21.34
CA LYS A 617 11.22 7.65 -21.71
C LYS A 617 11.40 9.15 -21.99
N PHE A 618 12.21 9.82 -21.17
CA PHE A 618 12.57 11.23 -21.37
C PHE A 618 13.30 11.47 -22.69
N PHE A 619 14.35 10.70 -23.01
CA PHE A 619 15.03 10.85 -24.30
C PHE A 619 14.14 10.48 -25.50
N THR A 620 13.18 9.57 -25.31
CA THR A 620 12.19 9.24 -26.34
C THR A 620 11.23 10.41 -26.58
N TRP A 621 10.76 11.08 -25.51
CA TRP A 621 9.98 12.31 -25.59
C TRP A 621 10.77 13.46 -26.25
N VAL A 622 12.01 13.74 -25.81
CA VAL A 622 12.89 14.74 -26.44
C VAL A 622 13.08 14.47 -27.94
N THR A 623 13.21 13.21 -28.33
CA THR A 623 13.39 12.83 -29.74
C THR A 623 12.12 13.02 -30.56
N LYS A 624 10.95 12.64 -30.02
CA LYS A 624 9.65 12.76 -30.72
C LYS A 624 9.11 14.19 -30.74
N THR A 625 9.07 14.87 -29.60
CA THR A 625 8.37 16.16 -29.42
C THR A 625 9.27 17.36 -29.69
N LEU A 626 10.52 17.35 -29.18
CA LEU A 626 11.46 18.47 -29.35
C LEU A 626 12.30 18.35 -30.63
N GLY A 627 12.09 17.30 -31.45
CA GLY A 627 12.83 17.10 -32.70
C GLY A 627 14.29 16.68 -32.51
N GLY A 628 14.62 16.03 -31.39
CA GLY A 628 15.96 15.50 -31.11
C GLY A 628 16.82 16.36 -30.18
N ILE A 629 17.85 15.74 -29.61
CA ILE A 629 18.69 16.33 -28.55
C ILE A 629 19.32 17.68 -28.95
N GLN A 630 19.73 17.85 -30.22
CA GLN A 630 20.33 19.10 -30.73
C GLN A 630 19.38 20.31 -30.73
N ASN A 631 18.06 20.07 -30.61
CA ASN A 631 17.02 21.10 -30.59
C ASN A 631 16.42 21.29 -29.17
N ALA A 632 16.92 20.56 -28.17
CA ALA A 632 16.29 20.42 -26.87
C ALA A 632 16.79 21.46 -25.85
N ASP A 633 16.08 22.58 -25.73
CA ASP A 633 16.34 23.60 -24.70
C ASP A 633 15.85 23.15 -23.31
N VAL A 634 16.46 22.10 -22.75
CA VAL A 634 16.10 21.50 -21.46
C VAL A 634 17.33 21.01 -20.66
N THR A 635 17.19 20.93 -19.34
CA THR A 635 18.09 20.17 -18.47
C THR A 635 17.30 19.10 -17.71
N LEU A 636 17.83 17.89 -17.70
CA LEU A 636 17.33 16.74 -16.97
C LEU A 636 18.15 16.56 -15.68
N ASN A 637 17.53 16.71 -14.53
CA ASN A 637 18.12 16.45 -13.22
C ASN A 637 17.53 15.16 -12.67
N MET A 638 18.36 14.16 -12.36
CA MET A 638 17.88 12.88 -11.81
C MET A 638 18.64 12.48 -10.55
N THR A 639 17.98 11.80 -9.64
CA THR A 639 18.62 11.16 -8.48
C THR A 639 17.86 9.90 -8.07
N THR A 640 18.41 9.15 -7.13
CA THR A 640 17.72 8.02 -6.49
C THR A 640 17.48 8.30 -5.01
N ILE A 641 16.46 7.68 -4.40
CA ILE A 641 16.23 7.78 -2.95
C ILE A 641 17.45 7.30 -2.14
N GLU A 642 18.20 6.32 -2.65
CA GLU A 642 19.46 5.86 -2.04
C GLU A 642 20.59 6.90 -2.12
N GLN A 643 20.69 7.65 -3.22
CA GLN A 643 21.65 8.77 -3.34
C GLN A 643 21.21 9.92 -2.45
N LEU A 644 19.94 10.30 -2.47
CA LEU A 644 19.38 11.37 -1.63
C LEU A 644 19.60 11.08 -0.13
N ARG A 645 19.36 9.85 0.33
CA ARG A 645 19.66 9.39 1.71
C ARG A 645 21.13 9.50 2.12
N LYS A 646 22.08 9.50 1.17
CA LYS A 646 23.52 9.70 1.44
C LYS A 646 23.91 11.18 1.59
N LYS A 647 22.97 12.12 1.37
CA LYS A 647 23.15 13.58 1.44
C LYS A 647 24.43 14.07 0.72
N PRO A 648 24.66 13.68 -0.56
CA PRO A 648 25.85 14.05 -1.31
C PRO A 648 25.93 15.55 -1.59
N LYS A 649 27.14 16.07 -1.79
CA LYS A 649 27.37 17.48 -2.19
C LYS A 649 26.69 17.85 -3.51
N ASN A 650 26.58 16.88 -4.42
CA ASN A 650 25.85 17.02 -5.67
C ASN A 650 24.60 16.13 -5.56
N LEU A 651 23.43 16.74 -5.36
CA LEU A 651 22.16 16.02 -5.22
C LEU A 651 21.68 15.34 -6.50
N TRP A 652 22.01 15.95 -7.63
CA TRP A 652 21.46 15.62 -8.95
C TRP A 652 22.56 15.15 -9.91
N GLU A 653 22.27 14.07 -10.63
CA GLU A 653 22.89 13.76 -11.91
C GLU A 653 22.28 14.71 -12.95
N VAL A 654 23.03 15.75 -13.32
CA VAL A 654 22.59 16.79 -14.26
C VAL A 654 22.99 16.42 -15.68
N THR A 655 22.02 16.33 -16.58
CA THR A 655 22.23 16.21 -18.02
C THR A 655 21.63 17.43 -18.73
N ASP A 656 22.48 18.40 -19.05
CA ASP A 656 22.08 19.60 -19.81
C ASP A 656 22.11 19.32 -21.32
N LEU A 657 20.99 19.53 -22.01
CA LEU A 657 20.88 19.32 -23.46
C LEU A 657 21.05 20.64 -24.24
N ARG A 658 20.91 21.78 -23.57
CA ARG A 658 20.94 23.14 -24.16
C ARG A 658 22.23 23.45 -24.94
N ASN A 659 23.33 22.80 -24.57
CA ASN A 659 24.66 23.01 -25.12
C ASN A 659 25.14 21.91 -26.07
N VAL A 660 24.29 20.95 -26.45
CA VAL A 660 24.65 19.83 -27.35
C VAL A 660 24.47 20.25 -28.82
N LYS A 661 25.46 20.96 -29.38
CA LYS A 661 25.51 21.42 -30.78
C LYS A 661 26.66 20.76 -31.56
#